data_AF-W8C474-F1
#
_entry.id   AF-W8C474-F1
#
_cell.length_a   1.000
_cell.length_b   1.000
_cell.length_c   1.000
_cell.angle_alpha   90.00
_cell.angle_beta   90.00
_cell.angle_gamma   90.00
#
_symmetry.space_group_name_H-M   'P 1'
#
loop_
_entity.id
_entity.type
_entity.pdbx_description
1 polymer ?
#
loop_
_entity_poly.entity_id
_entity_poly.type
_entity_poly.pdbx_seq_one_letter_code
_entity_poly.pdbx_strand_id
1 'polypeptide(L)'
;QQQQQQHYQQQQYGRQQPTPNQYEYVGVPLEPPHPKSYVVYDDEEEFGPSTAEIIANQSQDYVDEKLAEYQLTILQLQEEQERVQKKTFTNWINSYLSKRVPPLRVDDLINDLRDGTKLIALLEVLSGERLPVEKGRVLRRPHFLSNANTALQFLASKRIKLVNINPADLVDGRPPVVLGLIWTIILYFQIEENSRNLEYLGHGIGGSVSSLDSVGKNASDQKAEKWKQGARKTLLNWVTNALPKDSGIEVKDFGASWRDGVAFLALIDAIKANLVNLADLKKTNNRQRLETAFDVAESKLGIAKLLDAEDVDVPKPDEKSIMTYVAQFLHKYPEPKGASRDTSHIQQELDELRRFLIEKTTEYEPMVMSNSFPRDFAEYLIARSEIDAHLPVYNRLKQLMETQSGFLQVPRPVWEDINALWQRLQYQMNYWLWLLDSELPGEFGVVGKWLAEAEKLLMDNEIPNAMNEETASVISRKLEEHKLFFADLPRIMAMFENAKRSPLVQQVPIEQLRNIERRLQDVAPRAAERRIRLKFLEHKCCLIAFLNLVENKMKGWTGKYGYEEKVSQQLEQYKNFVSRNKIFQEFQKAFVDMQQVVDEYKREGNVPRSDINEIDRFMYETEERWKRVSMELKCCQNSLEEVVSCWKTWNQLAPTCEEWLNLAETKLARSEDERLEFFQDITTWKDKFDTLANAANYLIASCEDGIANSLRQKHGNLSERFERLFANTKQYMHAGDIIRARKEYKSGIEQLSQWLRHAEQVLEQRQMLGNTQQITKYGEDLQKLASEIDDNEELFKTVSRNFQGLIQDLPREEVDKMMKLLKQEKESLVRIRAQIPAKLHLFHQLLIQQESLEAGQKEIHQWLNDAETLLSTHALSGGRDAISDELNKHKTFFSRTVYYRSMLESKNKVFQNLLKSVAADDNIDTSQTAHNMQQLNERFNYVIQNAEQWEQRLNDASRGWHAFKENERVVSEWLTQAETMLIE
;
A
#
# COMPACT_ATOMS: atom_id res chain seq x y z
N GLN A 1 2.55 -13.11 23.97
CA GLN A 1 3.32 -13.58 25.15
C GLN A 1 4.63 -12.82 25.17
N GLN A 2 5.20 -12.54 26.36
CA GLN A 2 6.56 -12.02 26.66
C GLN A 2 7.07 -10.79 25.85
N GLN A 3 7.41 -9.61 26.40
CA GLN A 3 8.20 -9.17 27.57
C GLN A 3 9.74 -9.07 27.39
N GLN A 4 10.22 -7.84 27.64
CA GLN A 4 11.41 -7.43 28.40
C GLN A 4 12.84 -7.29 27.77
N GLN A 5 13.32 -6.03 27.88
CA GLN A 5 14.58 -5.58 28.51
C GLN A 5 15.97 -5.71 27.83
N GLN A 6 16.45 -4.55 27.34
CA GLN A 6 17.54 -3.75 27.93
C GLN A 6 18.96 -4.31 28.21
N HIS A 7 19.92 -3.59 27.61
CA HIS A 7 21.18 -3.04 28.19
C HIS A 7 22.51 -3.84 28.34
N TYR A 8 23.55 -3.21 27.76
CA TYR A 8 24.90 -2.90 28.30
C TYR A 8 26.14 -3.83 28.16
N GLN A 9 27.14 -3.26 27.44
CA GLN A 9 28.58 -3.08 27.81
C GLN A 9 29.70 -4.15 27.56
N GLN A 10 30.61 -3.75 26.62
CA GLN A 10 32.07 -3.44 26.82
C GLN A 10 33.23 -4.47 26.61
N GLN A 11 34.39 -3.90 26.18
CA GLN A 11 35.81 -4.32 26.39
C GLN A 11 36.42 -5.49 25.55
N GLN A 12 37.73 -5.56 25.17
CA GLN A 12 38.88 -4.59 25.17
C GLN A 12 40.11 -5.02 24.28
N TYR A 13 41.20 -4.22 24.31
CA TYR A 13 42.63 -4.47 23.91
C TYR A 13 43.07 -4.31 22.42
N GLY A 14 44.30 -3.82 22.09
CA GLY A 14 45.32 -3.09 22.90
C GLY A 14 46.78 -3.10 22.34
N ARG A 15 47.65 -2.14 22.80
CA ARG A 15 49.14 -1.98 22.63
C ARG A 15 49.70 -1.39 21.30
N GLN A 16 50.87 -0.70 21.21
CA GLN A 16 51.76 0.05 22.15
C GLN A 16 52.70 1.07 21.41
N GLN A 17 53.54 1.83 22.14
CA GLN A 17 54.32 3.06 21.74
C GLN A 17 55.86 2.84 21.97
N PRO A 18 56.84 3.81 22.09
CA PRO A 18 56.84 5.31 22.09
C PRO A 18 58.07 6.12 21.51
N THR A 19 57.91 7.46 21.36
CA THR A 19 58.86 8.63 21.63
C THR A 19 60.32 8.70 21.06
N PRO A 20 61.12 9.80 21.22
CA PRO A 20 60.92 11.16 21.81
C PRO A 20 61.17 12.33 20.80
N ASN A 21 61.22 13.65 21.12
CA ASN A 21 61.32 14.37 22.40
C ASN A 21 60.63 15.76 22.35
N GLN A 22 60.17 16.30 23.50
CA GLN A 22 59.47 17.60 23.61
C GLN A 22 59.62 18.17 25.04
N TYR A 23 59.27 19.45 25.29
CA TYR A 23 59.23 20.07 26.63
C TYR A 23 57.96 20.92 26.83
N GLU A 24 57.47 21.00 28.07
CA GLU A 24 56.14 21.52 28.45
C GLU A 24 56.17 22.80 29.32
N TYR A 25 55.09 23.60 29.27
CA TYR A 25 54.36 24.21 30.42
C TYR A 25 53.30 25.22 29.90
N VAL A 26 52.16 25.52 30.56
CA VAL A 26 51.20 24.72 31.37
C VAL A 26 49.90 25.54 31.54
N GLY A 27 48.72 24.92 31.68
CA GLY A 27 47.46 25.63 32.01
C GLY A 27 46.18 24.81 31.73
N VAL A 28 45.22 24.79 32.65
CA VAL A 28 44.04 23.88 32.66
C VAL A 28 42.79 24.60 33.28
N PRO A 29 41.57 24.01 33.39
CA PRO A 29 40.43 24.25 32.49
C PRO A 29 39.24 25.03 33.13
N LEU A 30 38.06 25.02 32.46
CA LEU A 30 36.85 25.80 32.80
C LEU A 30 35.59 24.95 33.07
N GLU A 31 34.74 25.43 33.99
CA GLU A 31 33.35 25.00 34.31
C GLU A 31 32.71 26.07 35.27
N PRO A 32 31.39 26.10 35.60
CA PRO A 32 30.21 25.91 34.75
C PRO A 32 29.26 27.15 34.56
N PRO A 33 28.11 27.42 35.28
CA PRO A 33 26.82 27.64 34.59
C PRO A 33 25.99 28.92 34.97
N HIS A 34 24.82 29.08 34.32
CA HIS A 34 23.64 29.86 34.81
C HIS A 34 23.16 29.38 36.21
N PRO A 35 22.38 30.15 37.04
CA PRO A 35 21.29 31.08 36.64
C PRO A 35 20.94 32.29 37.57
N LYS A 36 19.89 33.05 37.15
CA LYS A 36 18.86 33.78 37.95
C LYS A 36 19.21 34.56 39.25
N SER A 37 19.00 35.88 39.16
CA SER A 37 18.10 36.69 40.03
C SER A 37 18.10 36.50 41.56
N TYR A 38 18.57 37.51 42.29
CA TYR A 38 18.03 37.90 43.60
C TYR A 38 17.90 39.43 43.69
N VAL A 39 16.92 39.90 44.48
CA VAL A 39 16.68 41.32 44.80
C VAL A 39 17.03 41.54 46.26
N VAL A 40 17.71 42.65 46.55
CA VAL A 40 17.88 43.23 47.88
C VAL A 40 17.63 44.73 47.76
N TYR A 41 16.97 45.32 48.75
CA TYR A 41 16.63 46.73 48.87
C TYR A 41 17.61 47.44 49.81
N ASP A 42 17.41 48.75 50.02
CA ASP A 42 18.07 49.61 51.02
C ASP A 42 19.56 49.93 50.71
N ASP A 43 20.07 51.14 50.95
CA ASP A 43 19.46 52.49 50.96
C ASP A 43 20.64 53.49 51.03
N GLU A 44 20.86 54.35 50.03
CA GLU A 44 21.72 55.53 50.22
C GLU A 44 21.53 56.61 49.14
N GLU A 45 21.05 57.77 49.61
CA GLU A 45 21.12 59.14 49.06
C GLU A 45 20.83 59.43 47.57
N GLU A 46 19.71 60.13 47.36
CA GLU A 46 19.24 60.69 46.07
C GLU A 46 20.15 61.84 45.57
N PHE A 47 21.35 61.50 45.09
CA PHE A 47 22.12 62.41 44.23
C PHE A 47 21.44 62.49 42.86
N GLY A 48 20.85 63.65 42.55
CA GLY A 48 20.40 63.96 41.19
C GLY A 48 21.54 63.81 40.18
N PRO A 49 21.25 63.38 38.93
CA PRO A 49 22.24 62.81 38.02
C PRO A 49 23.44 63.73 37.85
N SER A 50 24.63 63.15 38.02
CA SER A 50 25.91 63.84 37.93
C SER A 50 26.01 64.60 36.61
N THR A 51 26.72 65.73 36.58
CA THR A 51 27.03 66.44 35.34
C THR A 51 27.67 65.51 34.30
N ALA A 52 28.42 64.49 34.76
CA ALA A 52 28.98 63.45 33.89
C ALA A 52 27.91 62.49 33.32
N GLU A 53 26.87 62.15 34.08
CA GLU A 53 25.76 61.30 33.63
C GLU A 53 24.79 62.06 32.71
N ILE A 54 24.53 63.34 32.99
CA ILE A 54 23.76 64.22 32.09
C ILE A 54 24.49 64.35 30.74
N ILE A 55 25.82 64.53 30.75
CA ILE A 55 26.63 64.58 29.52
C ILE A 55 26.71 63.20 28.84
N ALA A 56 26.79 62.11 29.60
CA ALA A 56 26.79 60.75 29.04
C ALA A 56 25.46 60.44 28.35
N ASN A 57 24.33 60.73 28.99
CA ASN A 57 23.00 60.54 28.40
C ASN A 57 22.80 61.46 27.20
N GLN A 58 23.13 62.76 27.28
CA GLN A 58 23.00 63.68 26.13
C GLN A 58 23.90 63.28 24.94
N SER A 59 25.06 62.68 25.18
CA SER A 59 25.92 62.18 24.10
C SER A 59 25.47 60.82 23.56
N GLN A 60 24.88 59.96 24.39
CA GLN A 60 24.24 58.71 23.95
C GLN A 60 22.96 59.01 23.16
N ASP A 61 22.07 59.87 23.64
CA ASP A 61 20.87 60.34 22.95
C ASP A 61 21.22 60.98 21.58
N TYR A 62 22.28 61.79 21.53
CA TYR A 62 22.77 62.36 20.26
C TYR A 62 23.34 61.29 19.31
N VAL A 63 24.04 60.27 19.83
CA VAL A 63 24.52 59.14 19.04
C VAL A 63 23.36 58.32 18.51
N ASP A 64 22.33 58.05 19.31
CA ASP A 64 21.16 57.25 18.93
C ASP A 64 20.19 58.02 18.01
N GLU A 65 20.02 59.33 18.19
CA GLU A 65 19.33 60.21 17.23
C GLU A 65 20.07 60.25 15.88
N LYS A 66 21.39 60.42 15.89
CA LYS A 66 22.18 60.38 14.65
C LYS A 66 22.19 58.99 14.03
N LEU A 67 22.20 57.93 14.83
CA LEU A 67 22.09 56.55 14.34
C LEU A 67 20.70 56.31 13.71
N ALA A 68 19.63 56.86 14.27
CA ALA A 68 18.30 56.84 13.69
C ALA A 68 18.22 57.65 12.38
N GLU A 69 18.80 58.85 12.31
CA GLU A 69 18.94 59.62 11.06
C GLU A 69 19.71 58.84 9.99
N TYR A 70 20.84 58.21 10.36
CA TYR A 70 21.62 57.39 9.44
C TYR A 70 20.84 56.14 9.00
N GLN A 71 20.12 55.48 9.89
CA GLN A 71 19.27 54.34 9.54
C GLN A 71 18.11 54.74 8.63
N LEU A 72 17.42 55.86 8.90
CA LEU A 72 16.40 56.44 8.01
C LEU A 72 16.97 56.79 6.64
N THR A 73 18.16 57.41 6.60
CA THR A 73 18.86 57.74 5.35
C THR A 73 19.24 56.47 4.57
N ILE A 74 19.72 55.44 5.26
CA ILE A 74 20.04 54.13 4.66
C ILE A 74 18.78 53.45 4.12
N LEU A 75 17.67 53.48 4.86
CA LEU A 75 16.39 52.93 4.42
C LEU A 75 15.85 53.67 3.20
N GLN A 76 15.82 55.00 3.21
CA GLN A 76 15.40 55.81 2.06
C GLN A 76 16.27 55.53 0.81
N LEU A 77 17.59 55.42 0.97
CA LEU A 77 18.49 55.05 -0.12
C LEU A 77 18.29 53.61 -0.60
N GLN A 78 17.90 52.68 0.26
CA GLN A 78 17.56 51.30 -0.10
C GLN A 78 16.21 51.21 -0.81
N GLU A 79 15.17 51.89 -0.32
CA GLU A 79 13.84 51.95 -0.94
C GLU A 79 13.91 52.59 -2.34
N GLU A 80 14.68 53.66 -2.50
CA GLU A 80 14.88 54.32 -3.80
C GLU A 80 15.66 53.42 -4.78
N GLN A 81 16.73 52.76 -4.33
CA GLN A 81 17.43 51.76 -5.15
C GLN A 81 16.53 50.56 -5.49
N GLU A 82 15.65 50.12 -4.58
CA GLU A 82 14.67 49.06 -4.85
C GLU A 82 13.60 49.52 -5.86
N ARG A 83 13.14 50.77 -5.78
CA ARG A 83 12.21 51.39 -6.75
C ARG A 83 12.81 51.40 -8.16
N VAL A 84 14.03 51.92 -8.29
CA VAL A 84 14.77 51.97 -9.57
C VAL A 84 15.01 50.56 -10.13
N GLN A 85 15.40 49.61 -9.28
CA GLN A 85 15.67 48.23 -9.70
C GLN A 85 14.39 47.49 -10.13
N LYS A 86 13.27 47.65 -9.42
CA LYS A 86 11.95 47.15 -9.84
C LYS A 86 11.56 47.69 -11.21
N LYS A 87 11.68 49.00 -11.42
CA LYS A 87 11.35 49.70 -12.69
C LYS A 87 12.21 49.18 -13.84
N THR A 88 13.54 49.16 -13.65
CA THR A 88 14.51 48.69 -14.65
C THR A 88 14.28 47.22 -15.03
N PHE A 89 14.07 46.34 -14.04
CA PHE A 89 13.81 44.93 -14.28
C PHE A 89 12.44 44.68 -14.94
N THR A 90 11.42 45.49 -14.62
CA THR A 90 10.11 45.44 -15.30
C THR A 90 10.25 45.79 -16.78
N ASN A 91 10.91 46.90 -17.08
CA ASN A 91 11.20 47.33 -18.44
C ASN A 91 12.02 46.27 -19.19
N TRP A 92 13.00 45.65 -18.52
CA TRP A 92 13.83 44.60 -19.09
C TRP A 92 13.00 43.37 -19.47
N ILE A 93 12.19 42.83 -18.56
CA ILE A 93 11.31 41.69 -18.84
C ILE A 93 10.37 42.02 -20.01
N ASN A 94 9.77 43.22 -20.03
CA ASN A 94 8.89 43.66 -21.10
C ASN A 94 9.60 43.77 -22.47
N SER A 95 10.90 44.11 -22.50
CA SER A 95 11.69 44.13 -23.75
C SER A 95 11.90 42.74 -24.38
N TYR A 96 11.65 41.66 -23.63
CA TYR A 96 11.64 40.27 -24.13
C TYR A 96 10.20 39.75 -24.31
N LEU A 97 9.32 39.91 -23.33
CA LEU A 97 7.94 39.40 -23.40
C LEU A 97 7.08 40.04 -24.51
N SER A 98 7.41 41.26 -24.94
CA SER A 98 6.81 41.91 -26.12
C SER A 98 7.12 41.22 -27.45
N LYS A 99 8.23 40.46 -27.53
CA LYS A 99 8.63 39.68 -28.72
C LYS A 99 7.97 38.30 -28.77
N ARG A 100 7.24 37.91 -27.72
CA ARG A 100 6.55 36.62 -27.61
C ARG A 100 5.27 36.60 -28.47
N VAL A 101 4.84 35.42 -28.89
CA VAL A 101 3.53 35.22 -29.55
C VAL A 101 2.68 34.24 -28.72
N PRO A 102 1.51 34.66 -28.20
CA PRO A 102 1.07 36.05 -28.05
C PRO A 102 1.99 36.84 -27.10
N PRO A 103 2.08 38.17 -27.27
CA PRO A 103 2.92 39.02 -26.43
C PRO A 103 2.38 39.06 -25.01
N LEU A 104 3.29 39.23 -24.04
CA LEU A 104 2.96 39.38 -22.62
C LEU A 104 3.61 40.65 -22.07
N ARG A 105 3.10 41.09 -20.92
CA ARG A 105 3.55 42.27 -20.20
C ARG A 105 3.53 42.00 -18.69
N VAL A 106 4.43 42.66 -17.98
CA VAL A 106 4.51 42.81 -16.53
C VAL A 106 4.30 44.29 -16.22
N ASP A 107 3.40 44.59 -15.29
CA ASP A 107 3.14 45.95 -14.81
C ASP A 107 3.47 46.09 -13.30
N ASP A 108 3.37 45.00 -12.51
CA ASP A 108 3.94 44.91 -11.16
C ASP A 108 4.87 43.69 -11.08
N LEU A 109 6.19 43.93 -11.08
CA LEU A 109 7.22 42.89 -11.02
C LEU A 109 7.03 41.85 -9.91
N ILE A 110 6.51 42.28 -8.76
CA ILE A 110 6.40 41.43 -7.58
C ILE A 110 5.14 40.58 -7.66
N ASN A 111 4.01 41.18 -8.05
CA ASN A 111 2.72 40.48 -8.11
C ASN A 111 2.54 39.64 -9.39
N ASP A 112 3.02 40.13 -10.55
CA ASP A 112 2.83 39.46 -11.85
C ASP A 112 3.64 38.17 -12.04
N LEU A 113 4.68 37.96 -11.22
CA LEU A 113 5.55 36.78 -11.27
C LEU A 113 5.14 35.68 -10.28
N ARG A 114 4.21 35.95 -9.34
CA ARG A 114 3.84 35.04 -8.24
C ARG A 114 3.23 33.72 -8.70
N ASP A 115 2.60 33.70 -9.87
CA ASP A 115 2.01 32.49 -10.46
C ASP A 115 3.01 31.64 -11.25
N GLY A 116 4.25 32.12 -11.40
CA GLY A 116 5.34 31.54 -12.18
C GLY A 116 5.14 31.55 -13.70
N THR A 117 3.96 31.90 -14.22
CA THR A 117 3.64 31.77 -15.65
C THR A 117 4.43 32.76 -16.51
N LYS A 118 4.49 34.03 -16.11
CA LYS A 118 5.28 35.06 -16.80
C LYS A 118 6.78 34.84 -16.64
N LEU A 119 7.21 34.27 -15.50
CA LEU A 119 8.61 33.88 -15.27
C LEU A 119 9.02 32.74 -16.21
N ILE A 120 8.21 31.69 -16.35
CA ILE A 120 8.48 30.62 -17.31
C ILE A 120 8.46 31.17 -18.74
N ALA A 121 7.47 32.00 -19.10
CA ALA A 121 7.38 32.61 -20.42
C ALA A 121 8.59 33.51 -20.77
N LEU A 122 9.19 34.17 -19.79
CA LEU A 122 10.44 34.91 -19.93
C LEU A 122 11.62 33.95 -20.18
N LEU A 123 11.71 32.85 -19.43
CA LEU A 123 12.74 31.84 -19.60
C LEU A 123 12.62 31.09 -20.95
N GLU A 124 11.39 30.85 -21.46
CA GLU A 124 11.16 30.38 -22.83
C GLU A 124 11.79 31.34 -23.86
N VAL A 125 11.56 32.65 -23.71
CA VAL A 125 12.03 33.67 -24.68
C VAL A 125 13.54 33.91 -24.58
N LEU A 126 14.14 33.80 -23.39
CA LEU A 126 15.58 33.97 -23.19
C LEU A 126 16.40 32.76 -23.68
N SER A 127 15.86 31.54 -23.55
CA SER A 127 16.58 30.30 -23.89
C SER A 127 16.21 29.68 -25.22
N GLY A 128 15.04 30.02 -25.78
CA GLY A 128 14.46 29.34 -26.95
C GLY A 128 13.86 27.97 -26.65
N GLU A 129 13.97 27.45 -25.41
CA GLU A 129 13.40 26.17 -25.00
C GLU A 129 11.91 26.28 -24.63
N ARG A 130 11.15 25.20 -24.86
CA ARG A 130 9.77 25.09 -24.38
C ARG A 130 9.75 24.45 -23.00
N LEU A 131 9.17 25.17 -22.05
CA LEU A 131 9.10 24.78 -20.65
C LEU A 131 7.65 24.38 -20.29
N PRO A 132 7.44 23.34 -19.46
CA PRO A 132 6.10 22.98 -19.02
C PRO A 132 5.52 24.10 -18.13
N VAL A 133 4.23 24.37 -18.29
CA VAL A 133 3.48 25.36 -17.49
C VAL A 133 2.18 24.70 -17.07
N GLU A 134 1.89 24.71 -15.77
CA GLU A 134 0.62 24.25 -15.24
C GLU A 134 -0.52 25.19 -15.65
N LYS A 135 -1.56 24.62 -16.26
CA LYS A 135 -2.67 25.36 -16.89
C LYS A 135 -4.01 24.90 -16.32
N GLY A 136 -4.55 25.67 -15.37
CA GLY A 136 -5.90 25.48 -14.83
C GLY A 136 -6.84 26.62 -15.22
N ARG A 137 -8.16 26.36 -15.26
CA ARG A 137 -9.19 27.41 -15.47
C ARG A 137 -9.14 28.52 -14.41
N VAL A 138 -8.67 28.20 -13.21
CA VAL A 138 -8.32 29.13 -12.14
C VAL A 138 -7.05 28.60 -11.49
N LEU A 139 -5.96 29.38 -11.53
CA LEU A 139 -4.72 29.03 -10.85
C LEU A 139 -4.84 29.25 -9.34
N ARG A 140 -4.09 28.47 -8.55
CA ARG A 140 -4.08 28.49 -7.08
C ARG A 140 -2.66 28.25 -6.57
N ARG A 141 -2.39 28.50 -5.29
CA ARG A 141 -1.05 28.37 -4.66
C ARG A 141 -0.29 27.08 -5.01
N PRO A 142 -0.89 25.87 -5.10
CA PRO A 142 -0.16 24.68 -5.55
C PRO A 142 0.34 24.76 -7.01
N HIS A 143 -0.47 25.31 -7.93
CA HIS A 143 -0.07 25.52 -9.32
C HIS A 143 1.02 26.59 -9.44
N PHE A 144 0.91 27.66 -8.63
CA PHE A 144 1.95 28.70 -8.51
C PHE A 144 3.29 28.10 -8.05
N LEU A 145 3.27 27.25 -7.01
CA LEU A 145 4.44 26.54 -6.50
C LEU A 145 5.01 25.55 -7.53
N SER A 146 4.17 24.89 -8.33
CA SER A 146 4.63 24.02 -9.42
C SER A 146 5.39 24.82 -10.48
N ASN A 147 4.78 25.89 -11.01
CA ASN A 147 5.42 26.77 -12.00
C ASN A 147 6.72 27.42 -11.46
N ALA A 148 6.71 27.89 -10.21
CA ALA A 148 7.89 28.42 -9.55
C ALA A 148 9.01 27.38 -9.42
N ASN A 149 8.68 26.13 -9.08
CA ASN A 149 9.64 25.02 -9.09
C ASN A 149 10.18 24.75 -10.49
N THR A 150 9.34 24.70 -11.53
CA THR A 150 9.80 24.49 -12.91
C THR A 150 10.81 25.54 -13.36
N ALA A 151 10.52 26.83 -13.11
CA ALA A 151 11.43 27.92 -13.43
C ALA A 151 12.78 27.81 -12.70
N LEU A 152 12.76 27.48 -11.40
CA LEU A 152 13.96 27.37 -10.58
C LEU A 152 14.77 26.09 -10.89
N GLN A 153 14.11 24.98 -11.20
CA GLN A 153 14.75 23.74 -11.66
C GLN A 153 15.42 23.92 -13.03
N PHE A 154 14.80 24.67 -13.95
CA PHE A 154 15.42 25.03 -15.23
C PHE A 154 16.69 25.86 -15.04
N LEU A 155 16.65 26.87 -14.16
CA LEU A 155 17.85 27.66 -13.85
C LEU A 155 18.96 26.80 -13.21
N ALA A 156 18.59 25.89 -12.30
CA ALA A 156 19.52 24.92 -11.72
C ALA A 156 20.13 23.96 -12.76
N SER A 157 19.37 23.52 -13.78
CA SER A 157 19.88 22.65 -14.86
C SER A 157 20.90 23.37 -15.76
N LYS A 158 20.69 24.67 -16.00
CA LYS A 158 21.67 25.60 -16.61
C LYS A 158 22.88 25.91 -15.71
N ARG A 159 23.01 25.21 -14.57
CA ARG A 159 24.08 25.32 -13.54
C ARG A 159 24.12 26.66 -12.80
N ILE A 160 22.99 27.37 -12.74
CA ILE A 160 22.88 28.66 -12.06
C ILE A 160 22.74 28.43 -10.55
N LYS A 161 23.57 29.10 -9.74
CA LYS A 161 23.52 28.99 -8.27
C LYS A 161 22.42 29.87 -7.67
N LEU A 162 21.27 29.26 -7.39
CA LEU A 162 20.14 29.88 -6.69
C LEU A 162 20.38 29.95 -5.16
N VAL A 163 21.22 30.88 -4.72
CA VAL A 163 21.49 31.09 -3.29
C VAL A 163 20.33 31.85 -2.64
N ASN A 164 19.74 31.28 -1.58
CA ASN A 164 18.65 31.86 -0.79
C ASN A 164 17.38 32.23 -1.59
N ILE A 165 17.08 31.49 -2.66
CA ILE A 165 15.85 31.63 -3.45
C ILE A 165 15.03 30.35 -3.33
N ASN A 166 13.86 30.42 -2.68
CA ASN A 166 12.92 29.31 -2.51
C ASN A 166 11.66 29.55 -3.35
N PRO A 167 11.09 28.52 -4.02
CA PRO A 167 9.80 28.63 -4.71
C PRO A 167 8.68 29.25 -3.85
N ALA A 168 8.65 28.98 -2.54
CA ALA A 168 7.64 29.54 -1.64
C ALA A 168 7.76 31.07 -1.50
N ASP A 169 8.97 31.58 -1.30
CA ASP A 169 9.22 33.02 -1.14
C ASP A 169 8.90 33.84 -2.40
N LEU A 170 9.07 33.22 -3.57
CA LEU A 170 8.66 33.76 -4.87
C LEU A 170 7.13 33.84 -5.00
N VAL A 171 6.41 32.76 -4.65
CA VAL A 171 4.93 32.72 -4.66
C VAL A 171 4.32 33.64 -3.61
N ASP A 172 5.02 33.86 -2.49
CA ASP A 172 4.65 34.86 -1.48
C ASP A 172 5.01 36.29 -1.87
N GLY A 173 5.76 36.51 -2.96
CA GLY A 173 6.07 37.83 -3.50
C GLY A 173 7.04 38.63 -2.62
N ARG A 174 8.03 37.99 -1.99
CA ARG A 174 9.03 38.69 -1.16
C ARG A 174 9.98 39.53 -2.04
N PRO A 175 9.97 40.87 -2.00
CA PRO A 175 10.66 41.69 -3.00
C PRO A 175 12.17 41.41 -3.15
N PRO A 176 12.96 41.22 -2.07
CA PRO A 176 14.39 40.88 -2.21
C PRO A 176 14.64 39.55 -2.91
N VAL A 177 13.72 38.59 -2.81
CA VAL A 177 13.84 37.27 -3.46
C VAL A 177 13.47 37.35 -4.94
N VAL A 178 12.41 38.10 -5.28
CA VAL A 178 12.03 38.35 -6.69
C VAL A 178 13.14 39.13 -7.41
N LEU A 179 13.63 40.20 -6.80
CA LEU A 179 14.72 41.01 -7.36
C LEU A 179 16.06 40.25 -7.41
N GLY A 180 16.35 39.44 -6.39
CA GLY A 180 17.50 38.54 -6.40
C GLY A 180 17.45 37.55 -7.56
N LEU A 181 16.29 36.92 -7.78
CA LEU A 181 16.07 35.97 -8.86
C LEU A 181 16.17 36.63 -10.25
N ILE A 182 15.47 37.74 -10.48
CA ILE A 182 15.52 38.43 -11.79
C ILE A 182 16.93 38.96 -12.05
N TRP A 183 17.63 39.49 -11.05
CA TRP A 183 19.06 39.85 -11.18
C TRP A 183 19.93 38.64 -11.55
N THR A 184 19.72 37.47 -10.94
CA THR A 184 20.46 36.24 -11.28
C THR A 184 20.18 35.79 -12.72
N ILE A 185 18.96 35.96 -13.22
CA ILE A 185 18.59 35.65 -14.62
C ILE A 185 19.26 36.65 -15.59
N ILE A 186 19.20 37.95 -15.31
CA ILE A 186 19.89 39.01 -16.06
C ILE A 186 21.39 38.75 -16.12
N LEU A 187 22.00 38.52 -14.95
CA LEU A 187 23.43 38.27 -14.81
C LEU A 187 23.87 37.07 -15.65
N TYR A 188 23.09 35.99 -15.69
CA TYR A 188 23.42 34.83 -16.51
C TYR A 188 23.19 35.08 -18.02
N PHE A 189 21.94 35.29 -18.44
CA PHE A 189 21.54 35.30 -19.85
C PHE A 189 21.94 36.58 -20.61
N GLN A 190 22.15 37.70 -19.92
CA GLN A 190 22.50 38.98 -20.56
C GLN A 190 23.94 39.44 -20.31
N ILE A 191 24.59 38.98 -19.23
CA ILE A 191 25.95 39.46 -18.88
C ILE A 191 26.98 38.33 -19.00
N GLU A 192 26.80 37.21 -18.32
CA GLU A 192 27.75 36.08 -18.34
C GLU A 192 27.79 35.35 -19.68
N GLU A 193 26.64 35.05 -20.29
CA GLU A 193 26.60 34.38 -21.60
C GLU A 193 27.29 35.24 -22.67
N ASN A 194 26.93 36.52 -22.76
CA ASN A 194 27.57 37.48 -23.68
C ASN A 194 29.06 37.69 -23.38
N SER A 195 29.47 37.69 -22.11
CA SER A 195 30.90 37.77 -21.72
C SER A 195 31.69 36.54 -22.17
N ARG A 196 31.14 35.33 -22.00
CA ARG A 196 31.77 34.08 -22.49
C ARG A 196 31.86 34.06 -24.01
N ASN A 197 30.84 34.54 -24.71
CA ASN A 197 30.84 34.57 -26.18
C ASN A 197 31.91 35.53 -26.72
N LEU A 198 32.16 36.64 -26.02
CA LEU A 198 33.28 37.53 -26.30
C LEU A 198 34.65 36.84 -26.06
N GLU A 199 34.78 36.04 -25.01
CA GLU A 199 35.98 35.21 -24.77
C GLU A 199 36.20 34.16 -25.87
N TYR A 200 35.13 33.52 -26.38
CA TYR A 200 35.24 32.58 -27.52
C TYR A 200 35.66 33.26 -28.82
N LEU A 201 35.11 34.43 -29.15
CA LEU A 201 35.51 35.21 -30.33
C LEU A 201 36.97 35.71 -30.24
N GLY A 202 37.42 36.10 -29.05
CA GLY A 202 38.77 36.62 -28.81
C GLY A 202 39.92 35.64 -29.09
N HIS A 203 39.64 34.32 -29.17
CA HIS A 203 40.68 33.30 -29.41
C HIS A 203 41.36 33.38 -30.78
N GLY A 204 40.87 34.22 -31.70
CA GLY A 204 41.54 34.49 -32.98
C GLY A 204 42.82 35.34 -32.87
N ILE A 205 42.98 36.17 -31.82
CA ILE A 205 44.09 37.15 -31.73
C ILE A 205 44.77 37.15 -30.34
N GLY A 206 45.59 36.11 -30.11
CA GLY A 206 46.80 36.23 -29.30
C GLY A 206 46.78 35.70 -27.85
N GLY A 207 47.61 34.67 -27.61
CA GLY A 207 48.21 34.42 -26.29
C GLY A 207 47.62 33.25 -25.49
N SER A 208 48.39 32.16 -25.36
CA SER A 208 48.03 30.98 -24.56
C SER A 208 47.97 31.26 -23.06
N VAL A 209 46.86 30.92 -22.39
CA VAL A 209 46.77 30.83 -20.92
C VAL A 209 46.05 29.55 -20.45
N SER A 210 46.60 28.40 -20.85
CA SER A 210 46.11 27.07 -20.44
C SER A 210 47.20 26.22 -19.77
N SER A 211 47.56 26.54 -18.53
CA SER A 211 48.27 25.61 -17.64
C SER A 211 48.18 26.01 -16.17
N LEU A 212 48.12 24.98 -15.30
CA LEU A 212 48.16 25.02 -13.83
C LEU A 212 46.97 25.77 -13.15
N ASP A 213 46.44 25.32 -12.00
CA ASP A 213 46.87 24.22 -11.14
C ASP A 213 45.70 23.44 -10.52
N SER A 214 46.01 22.32 -9.87
CA SER A 214 45.04 21.37 -9.32
C SER A 214 45.17 21.15 -7.80
N VAL A 215 44.18 20.48 -7.20
CA VAL A 215 44.08 20.10 -5.77
C VAL A 215 43.75 21.25 -4.81
N GLY A 216 42.67 21.07 -4.04
CA GLY A 216 42.24 21.97 -2.97
C GLY A 216 40.81 21.69 -2.53
N LYS A 217 40.63 21.00 -1.39
CA LYS A 217 39.30 20.81 -0.77
C LYS A 217 38.85 22.09 -0.05
N ASN A 218 37.55 22.22 0.19
CA ASN A 218 36.87 23.34 0.88
C ASN A 218 36.86 24.66 0.06
N ALA A 219 36.02 24.70 -0.98
CA ALA A 219 35.90 25.87 -1.88
C ALA A 219 34.45 26.14 -2.35
N SER A 220 33.46 25.95 -1.47
CA SER A 220 32.03 26.23 -1.73
C SER A 220 31.75 27.71 -1.97
N ASP A 221 32.19 28.56 -1.03
CA ASP A 221 31.62 29.90 -0.84
C ASP A 221 32.49 31.01 -1.43
N GLN A 222 33.81 30.98 -1.23
CA GLN A 222 34.73 31.96 -1.82
C GLN A 222 34.73 31.96 -3.36
N LYS A 223 34.27 30.88 -4.02
CA LYS A 223 34.10 30.83 -5.48
C LYS A 223 32.91 31.65 -5.98
N ALA A 224 31.91 31.95 -5.15
CA ALA A 224 30.71 32.68 -5.60
C ALA A 224 30.99 34.18 -5.84
N GLU A 225 31.73 34.85 -4.95
CA GLU A 225 32.07 36.27 -5.12
C GLU A 225 33.13 36.48 -6.20
N LYS A 226 34.15 35.61 -6.28
CA LYS A 226 35.12 35.63 -7.39
C LYS A 226 34.46 35.48 -8.76
N TRP A 227 33.32 34.80 -8.84
CA TRP A 227 32.57 34.60 -10.09
C TRP A 227 31.83 35.88 -10.52
N LYS A 228 31.07 36.52 -9.63
CA LYS A 228 30.37 37.80 -9.91
C LYS A 228 31.33 38.91 -10.37
N GLN A 229 32.53 38.93 -9.80
CA GLN A 229 33.60 39.87 -10.15
C GLN A 229 34.12 39.65 -11.58
N GLY A 230 34.02 38.45 -12.14
CA GLY A 230 34.36 38.14 -13.53
C GLY A 230 33.48 38.89 -14.51
N ALA A 231 32.17 38.59 -14.54
CA ALA A 231 31.21 39.20 -15.48
C ALA A 231 31.21 40.75 -15.43
N ARG A 232 31.24 41.32 -14.21
CA ARG A 232 31.35 42.78 -14.02
C ARG A 232 32.66 43.34 -14.61
N LYS A 233 33.79 42.66 -14.40
CA LYS A 233 35.10 43.08 -14.94
C LYS A 233 35.16 42.94 -16.47
N THR A 234 34.58 41.89 -17.05
CA THR A 234 34.53 41.71 -18.51
C THR A 234 33.64 42.76 -19.16
N LEU A 235 32.46 43.07 -18.62
CA LEU A 235 31.62 44.17 -19.11
C LEU A 235 32.31 45.54 -18.99
N LEU A 236 32.99 45.82 -17.87
CA LEU A 236 33.74 47.07 -17.67
C LEU A 236 34.92 47.18 -18.65
N ASN A 237 35.69 46.11 -18.83
CA ASN A 237 36.77 46.02 -19.80
C ASN A 237 36.26 46.20 -21.24
N TRP A 238 35.08 45.66 -21.56
CA TRP A 238 34.44 45.88 -22.85
C TRP A 238 34.11 47.37 -23.08
N VAL A 239 33.47 48.05 -22.11
CA VAL A 239 33.21 49.50 -22.21
C VAL A 239 34.51 50.31 -22.37
N THR A 240 35.55 50.01 -21.60
CA THR A 240 36.84 50.72 -21.69
C THR A 240 37.58 50.47 -23.01
N ASN A 241 37.33 49.34 -23.69
CA ASN A 241 37.83 49.09 -25.04
C ASN A 241 36.91 49.63 -26.16
N ALA A 242 35.65 49.93 -25.83
CA ALA A 242 34.68 50.56 -26.72
C ALA A 242 34.93 52.05 -26.89
N LEU A 243 35.21 52.74 -25.78
CA LEU A 243 35.36 54.20 -25.75
C LEU A 243 36.63 54.65 -26.50
N PRO A 244 36.60 55.76 -27.28
CA PRO A 244 37.78 56.29 -27.93
C PRO A 244 38.82 56.72 -26.90
N LYS A 245 40.06 56.23 -27.02
CA LYS A 245 41.14 56.49 -26.04
C LYS A 245 41.48 57.98 -25.91
N ASP A 246 41.27 58.74 -26.97
CA ASP A 246 41.55 60.18 -27.04
C ASP A 246 40.41 61.05 -26.44
N SER A 247 39.31 60.45 -25.98
CA SER A 247 38.11 61.16 -25.47
C SER A 247 38.24 61.71 -24.05
N GLY A 248 39.25 61.25 -23.29
CA GLY A 248 39.47 61.61 -21.88
C GLY A 248 38.44 61.06 -20.89
N ILE A 249 37.62 60.07 -21.28
CA ILE A 249 36.56 59.48 -20.45
C ILE A 249 37.10 58.22 -19.77
N GLU A 250 37.00 58.14 -18.44
CA GLU A 250 37.51 57.02 -17.65
C GLU A 250 36.37 56.39 -16.82
N VAL A 251 35.89 55.21 -17.23
CA VAL A 251 34.79 54.50 -16.56
C VAL A 251 35.37 53.47 -15.57
N LYS A 252 35.07 53.62 -14.28
CA LYS A 252 35.63 52.80 -13.19
C LYS A 252 34.61 51.87 -12.52
N ASP A 253 33.34 52.19 -12.66
CA ASP A 253 32.22 51.56 -11.98
C ASP A 253 30.97 51.53 -12.87
N PHE A 254 29.85 51.06 -12.32
CA PHE A 254 28.54 51.12 -12.98
C PHE A 254 27.56 52.03 -12.22
N GLY A 255 28.07 53.04 -11.50
CA GLY A 255 27.30 54.02 -10.73
C GLY A 255 27.72 55.44 -11.06
N ALA A 256 28.61 56.01 -10.24
CA ALA A 256 29.05 57.40 -10.37
C ALA A 256 29.70 57.73 -11.74
N SER A 257 30.40 56.76 -12.34
CA SER A 257 31.03 56.89 -13.67
C SER A 257 30.03 57.14 -14.82
N TRP A 258 28.73 56.91 -14.61
CA TRP A 258 27.68 57.04 -15.62
C TRP A 258 26.70 58.18 -15.35
N ARG A 259 26.70 58.75 -14.14
CA ARG A 259 25.75 59.75 -13.65
C ARG A 259 25.64 60.98 -14.57
N ASP A 260 26.76 61.42 -15.14
CA ASP A 260 26.80 62.66 -15.93
C ASP A 260 26.30 62.48 -17.39
N GLY A 261 26.00 61.25 -17.81
CA GLY A 261 25.52 60.90 -19.15
C GLY A 261 26.61 60.81 -20.23
N VAL A 262 27.85 61.22 -19.99
CA VAL A 262 28.90 61.26 -21.03
C VAL A 262 29.36 59.87 -21.43
N ALA A 263 29.44 58.94 -20.48
CA ALA A 263 29.78 57.53 -20.77
C ALA A 263 28.76 56.89 -21.74
N PHE A 264 27.45 57.17 -21.57
CA PHE A 264 26.42 56.70 -22.50
C PHE A 264 26.53 57.36 -23.88
N LEU A 265 26.66 58.69 -23.94
CA LEU A 265 26.79 59.42 -25.21
C LEU A 265 28.04 58.98 -26.01
N ALA A 266 29.17 58.74 -25.34
CA ALA A 266 30.40 58.29 -25.98
C ALA A 266 30.35 56.82 -26.41
N LEU A 267 29.62 55.95 -25.70
CA LEU A 267 29.37 54.58 -26.13
C LEU A 267 28.47 54.53 -27.39
N ILE A 268 27.48 55.41 -27.46
CA ILE A 268 26.59 55.56 -28.63
C ILE A 268 27.38 56.02 -29.86
N ASP A 269 28.21 57.06 -29.72
CA ASP A 269 29.01 57.61 -30.83
C ASP A 269 30.14 56.66 -31.27
N ALA A 270 30.70 55.86 -30.34
CA ALA A 270 31.64 54.78 -30.69
C ALA A 270 30.95 53.74 -31.59
N ILE A 271 29.81 53.20 -31.14
CA ILE A 271 29.03 52.19 -31.88
C ILE A 271 28.58 52.72 -33.25
N LYS A 272 28.20 54.00 -33.34
CA LYS A 272 27.85 54.65 -34.60
C LYS A 272 28.11 56.17 -34.55
N ALA A 273 29.20 56.58 -35.18
CA ALA A 273 29.64 57.96 -35.21
C ALA A 273 28.61 58.92 -35.84
N ASN A 274 28.64 60.18 -35.38
CA ASN A 274 27.75 61.27 -35.77
C ASN A 274 26.27 61.08 -35.38
N LEU A 275 25.95 60.18 -34.44
CA LEU A 275 24.62 60.11 -33.84
C LEU A 275 24.38 61.23 -32.81
N VAL A 276 25.43 61.70 -32.13
CA VAL A 276 25.34 62.70 -31.06
C VAL A 276 26.48 63.70 -31.12
N ASN A 277 26.19 64.99 -30.94
CA ASN A 277 27.22 66.03 -30.82
C ASN A 277 27.73 66.11 -29.37
N LEU A 278 28.74 65.29 -29.06
CA LEU A 278 29.39 65.25 -27.74
C LEU A 278 30.00 66.59 -27.31
N ALA A 279 30.43 67.45 -28.24
CA ALA A 279 31.05 68.73 -27.90
C ALA A 279 30.06 69.77 -27.37
N ASP A 280 28.83 69.77 -27.91
CA ASP A 280 27.75 70.64 -27.42
C ASP A 280 26.96 70.01 -26.27
N LEU A 281 26.72 68.69 -26.29
CA LEU A 281 26.02 68.02 -25.19
C LEU A 281 26.81 68.07 -23.87
N LYS A 282 28.14 68.05 -23.89
CA LYS A 282 28.99 68.29 -22.70
C LYS A 282 28.78 69.66 -22.01
N LYS A 283 28.04 70.59 -22.62
CA LYS A 283 27.67 71.90 -22.06
C LYS A 283 26.29 71.91 -21.39
N THR A 284 25.53 70.82 -21.49
CA THR A 284 24.16 70.69 -20.94
C THR A 284 24.15 69.94 -19.60
N ASN A 285 23.04 69.98 -18.86
CA ASN A 285 22.96 69.31 -17.56
C ASN A 285 22.89 67.77 -17.69
N ASN A 286 23.21 67.04 -16.61
CA ASN A 286 23.25 65.58 -16.59
C ASN A 286 21.94 64.96 -17.10
N ARG A 287 20.79 65.42 -16.58
CA ARG A 287 19.46 64.93 -16.94
C ARG A 287 19.16 65.08 -18.43
N GLN A 288 19.53 66.21 -19.06
CA GLN A 288 19.42 66.41 -20.51
C GLN A 288 20.37 65.50 -21.31
N ARG A 289 21.62 65.29 -20.85
CA ARG A 289 22.59 64.37 -21.47
C ARG A 289 22.09 62.92 -21.43
N LEU A 290 21.58 62.47 -20.30
CA LEU A 290 21.00 61.14 -20.07
C LEU A 290 19.76 60.90 -20.95
N GLU A 291 18.80 61.83 -20.95
CA GLU A 291 17.57 61.72 -21.74
C GLU A 291 17.90 61.62 -23.24
N THR A 292 18.79 62.49 -23.73
CA THR A 292 19.29 62.46 -25.12
C THR A 292 19.97 61.14 -25.45
N ALA A 293 20.78 60.59 -24.54
CA ALA A 293 21.45 59.32 -24.75
C ALA A 293 20.44 58.15 -24.85
N PHE A 294 19.44 58.11 -23.98
CA PHE A 294 18.45 57.04 -23.96
C PHE A 294 17.52 57.10 -25.18
N ASP A 295 17.07 58.29 -25.56
CA ASP A 295 16.20 58.49 -26.74
C ASP A 295 16.93 58.21 -28.07
N VAL A 296 18.22 58.51 -28.17
CA VAL A 296 19.05 58.15 -29.34
C VAL A 296 19.36 56.65 -29.35
N ALA A 297 19.65 56.05 -28.20
CA ALA A 297 19.87 54.60 -28.10
C ALA A 297 18.62 53.81 -28.52
N GLU A 298 17.43 54.26 -28.15
CA GLU A 298 16.18 53.63 -28.59
C GLU A 298 15.88 53.94 -30.06
N SER A 299 15.81 55.22 -30.46
CA SER A 299 15.34 55.60 -31.79
C SER A 299 16.34 55.37 -32.94
N LYS A 300 17.65 55.25 -32.65
CA LYS A 300 18.72 55.09 -33.67
C LYS A 300 19.52 53.78 -33.55
N LEU A 301 19.61 53.20 -32.35
CA LEU A 301 20.27 51.92 -32.12
C LEU A 301 19.28 50.80 -31.73
N GLY A 302 18.01 51.09 -31.45
CA GLY A 302 17.00 50.09 -31.05
C GLY A 302 17.39 49.34 -29.76
N ILE A 303 17.98 50.05 -28.80
CA ILE A 303 18.22 49.60 -27.42
C ILE A 303 17.01 50.06 -26.59
N ALA A 304 16.29 49.15 -25.95
CA ALA A 304 15.05 49.52 -25.24
C ALA A 304 15.37 50.41 -24.02
N LYS A 305 14.65 51.51 -23.84
CA LYS A 305 14.82 52.45 -22.71
C LYS A 305 14.40 51.78 -21.40
N LEU A 306 15.37 51.36 -20.59
CA LEU A 306 15.11 50.70 -19.30
C LEU A 306 15.18 51.67 -18.10
N LEU A 307 15.93 52.76 -18.26
CA LEU A 307 16.23 53.78 -17.25
C LEU A 307 15.66 55.13 -17.71
N ASP A 308 15.18 55.94 -16.77
CA ASP A 308 14.90 57.36 -17.00
C ASP A 308 16.00 58.23 -16.36
N ALA A 309 16.20 59.44 -16.89
CA ALA A 309 17.32 60.29 -16.46
C ALA A 309 17.28 60.74 -14.99
N GLU A 310 16.12 60.68 -14.33
CA GLU A 310 15.96 60.92 -12.88
C GLU A 310 16.49 59.78 -12.02
N ASP A 311 16.30 58.52 -12.45
CA ASP A 311 16.76 57.34 -11.71
C ASP A 311 18.29 57.18 -11.76
N VAL A 312 18.98 57.99 -12.59
CA VAL A 312 20.43 57.95 -12.82
C VAL A 312 21.14 59.22 -12.34
N ASP A 313 20.54 60.41 -12.34
CA ASP A 313 21.18 61.65 -11.82
C ASP A 313 21.10 61.79 -10.28
N VAL A 314 21.16 60.67 -9.56
CA VAL A 314 21.15 60.60 -8.09
C VAL A 314 22.57 60.51 -7.50
N PRO A 315 22.79 60.82 -6.20
CA PRO A 315 24.11 60.76 -5.58
C PRO A 315 24.80 59.39 -5.65
N LYS A 316 24.03 58.29 -5.66
CA LYS A 316 24.53 56.91 -5.74
C LYS A 316 23.58 56.04 -6.58
N PRO A 317 23.72 56.03 -7.92
CA PRO A 317 22.86 55.23 -8.81
C PRO A 317 22.96 53.73 -8.53
N ASP A 318 21.91 52.96 -8.83
CA ASP A 318 21.95 51.50 -8.69
C ASP A 318 22.79 50.84 -9.80
N GLU A 319 23.91 50.24 -9.39
CA GLU A 319 24.85 49.62 -10.31
C GLU A 319 24.28 48.44 -11.08
N LYS A 320 23.33 47.70 -10.50
CA LYS A 320 22.67 46.58 -11.19
C LYS A 320 21.81 47.09 -12.34
N SER A 321 21.04 48.16 -12.10
CA SER A 321 20.18 48.77 -13.11
C SER A 321 20.99 49.34 -14.28
N ILE A 322 22.11 50.03 -14.00
CA ILE A 322 23.04 50.50 -15.03
C ILE A 322 23.73 49.34 -15.76
N MET A 323 24.22 48.30 -15.05
CA MET A 323 24.78 47.09 -15.69
C MET A 323 23.77 46.42 -16.64
N THR A 324 22.50 46.32 -16.24
CA THR A 324 21.41 45.74 -17.05
C THR A 324 21.19 46.52 -18.34
N TYR A 325 21.21 47.86 -18.27
CA TYR A 325 21.06 48.73 -19.42
C TYR A 325 22.30 48.71 -20.35
N VAL A 326 23.51 48.83 -19.79
CA VAL A 326 24.78 48.77 -20.56
C VAL A 326 24.96 47.40 -21.23
N ALA A 327 24.54 46.31 -20.59
CA ALA A 327 24.59 44.97 -21.18
C ALA A 327 23.71 44.80 -22.42
N GLN A 328 22.72 45.68 -22.68
CA GLN A 328 22.00 45.68 -23.96
C GLN A 328 22.90 46.14 -25.12
N PHE A 329 23.80 47.10 -24.87
CA PHE A 329 24.75 47.56 -25.88
C PHE A 329 25.76 46.45 -26.21
N LEU A 330 26.29 45.73 -25.20
CA LEU A 330 27.11 44.54 -25.43
C LEU A 330 26.36 43.44 -26.22
N HIS A 331 25.12 43.12 -25.82
CA HIS A 331 24.30 42.11 -26.49
C HIS A 331 24.03 42.45 -27.97
N LYS A 332 23.82 43.73 -28.30
CA LYS A 332 23.41 44.15 -29.65
C LYS A 332 24.59 44.59 -30.54
N TYR A 333 25.68 45.06 -29.94
CA TYR A 333 26.86 45.58 -30.60
C TYR A 333 28.14 45.09 -29.90
N PRO A 334 28.43 43.77 -29.89
CA PRO A 334 29.57 43.22 -29.17
C PRO A 334 30.93 43.79 -29.64
N GLU A 335 31.01 44.27 -30.88
CA GLU A 335 32.17 44.98 -31.41
C GLU A 335 31.85 46.46 -31.74
N PRO A 336 32.04 47.38 -30.78
CA PRO A 336 31.61 48.77 -30.90
C PRO A 336 32.46 49.63 -31.84
N LYS A 337 33.55 49.13 -32.45
CA LYS A 337 34.45 49.93 -33.31
C LYS A 337 34.01 50.01 -34.77
N GLY A 338 32.73 50.32 -35.01
CA GLY A 338 32.20 50.46 -36.38
C GLY A 338 32.35 49.21 -37.26
N ALA A 339 32.47 48.01 -36.64
CA ALA A 339 32.78 46.74 -37.29
C ALA A 339 31.58 46.17 -38.06
N SER A 340 31.17 46.86 -39.12
CA SER A 340 30.18 46.39 -40.11
C SER A 340 30.76 45.28 -41.02
N ARG A 341 31.49 44.32 -40.43
CA ARG A 341 32.19 43.22 -41.11
C ARG A 341 32.09 41.88 -40.40
N ASP A 342 32.04 41.83 -39.07
CA ASP A 342 32.24 40.56 -38.35
C ASP A 342 30.92 39.90 -37.90
N THR A 343 29.86 40.67 -37.63
CA THR A 343 28.48 40.11 -37.66
C THR A 343 28.12 39.62 -39.06
N SER A 344 28.66 40.26 -40.11
CA SER A 344 28.55 39.72 -41.46
C SER A 344 29.48 38.54 -41.71
N HIS A 345 30.55 38.28 -40.96
CA HIS A 345 31.44 37.15 -41.25
C HIS A 345 30.72 35.79 -41.06
N ILE A 346 29.92 35.62 -40.00
CA ILE A 346 29.18 34.36 -39.80
C ILE A 346 27.99 34.26 -40.77
N GLN A 347 27.31 35.39 -41.04
CA GLN A 347 26.25 35.42 -42.06
C GLN A 347 26.82 35.19 -43.48
N GLN A 348 28.03 35.64 -43.76
CA GLN A 348 28.77 35.40 -44.99
C GLN A 348 29.29 33.96 -45.07
N GLU A 349 29.83 33.37 -44.00
CA GLU A 349 30.14 31.93 -43.96
C GLU A 349 28.88 31.09 -44.26
N LEU A 350 27.71 31.49 -43.74
CA LEU A 350 26.41 30.87 -44.03
C LEU A 350 25.98 31.08 -45.49
N ASP A 351 25.99 32.32 -46.01
CA ASP A 351 25.52 32.65 -47.35
C ASP A 351 26.49 32.15 -48.45
N GLU A 352 27.79 32.08 -48.18
CA GLU A 352 28.81 31.50 -49.06
C GLU A 352 28.73 29.98 -49.07
N LEU A 353 28.61 29.32 -47.91
CA LEU A 353 28.36 27.88 -47.84
C LEU A 353 27.04 27.53 -48.53
N ARG A 354 25.97 28.29 -48.29
CA ARG A 354 24.67 28.08 -48.93
C ARG A 354 24.74 28.30 -50.45
N ARG A 355 25.46 29.32 -50.92
CA ARG A 355 25.68 29.56 -52.36
C ARG A 355 26.45 28.42 -53.00
N PHE A 356 27.58 28.03 -52.42
CA PHE A 356 28.40 26.89 -52.87
C PHE A 356 27.58 25.60 -52.95
N LEU A 357 26.78 25.32 -51.91
CA LEU A 357 25.92 24.14 -51.87
C LEU A 357 24.82 24.18 -52.94
N ILE A 358 24.15 25.32 -53.16
CA ILE A 358 23.17 25.48 -54.25
C ILE A 358 23.84 25.30 -55.61
N GLU A 359 25.02 25.90 -55.81
CA GLU A 359 25.78 25.83 -57.06
C GLU A 359 26.16 24.39 -57.39
N LYS A 360 26.88 23.69 -56.49
CA LYS A 360 27.32 22.30 -56.69
C LYS A 360 26.17 21.31 -56.74
N THR A 361 25.13 21.47 -55.91
CA THR A 361 23.96 20.57 -56.01
C THR A 361 23.19 20.77 -57.31
N THR A 362 23.16 21.99 -57.87
CA THR A 362 22.55 22.25 -59.19
C THR A 362 23.41 21.73 -60.33
N GLU A 363 24.74 21.82 -60.22
CA GLU A 363 25.71 21.27 -61.18
C GLU A 363 25.59 19.74 -61.30
N TYR A 364 25.52 19.04 -60.17
CA TYR A 364 25.56 17.57 -60.10
C TYR A 364 24.19 16.88 -60.25
N GLU A 365 23.07 17.58 -60.02
CA GLU A 365 21.73 17.01 -60.20
C GLU A 365 21.50 16.40 -61.60
N PRO A 366 21.76 17.08 -62.73
CA PRO A 366 21.59 16.47 -64.06
C PRO A 366 22.55 15.30 -64.28
N MET A 367 23.73 15.29 -63.64
CA MET A 367 24.71 14.20 -63.76
C MET A 367 24.24 12.93 -63.03
N VAL A 368 23.55 13.05 -61.89
CA VAL A 368 22.82 11.92 -61.27
C VAL A 368 21.70 11.45 -62.20
N MET A 369 20.83 12.35 -62.64
CA MET A 369 19.62 12.00 -63.40
C MET A 369 19.91 11.37 -64.77
N SER A 370 21.06 11.68 -65.38
CA SER A 370 21.50 11.10 -66.66
C SER A 370 22.68 10.12 -66.54
N ASN A 371 23.08 9.76 -65.31
CA ASN A 371 24.19 8.85 -65.00
C ASN A 371 25.54 9.28 -65.64
N SER A 372 25.73 10.58 -65.86
CA SER A 372 26.72 11.16 -66.78
C SER A 372 27.98 11.72 -66.11
N PHE A 373 28.23 11.40 -64.84
CA PHE A 373 29.46 11.81 -64.17
C PHE A 373 30.73 11.30 -64.88
N PRO A 374 31.86 12.03 -64.83
CA PRO A 374 33.14 11.57 -65.37
C PRO A 374 33.56 10.21 -64.80
N ARG A 375 34.28 9.42 -65.60
CA ARG A 375 34.74 8.07 -65.22
C ARG A 375 36.21 8.01 -64.79
N ASP A 376 36.86 9.16 -64.61
CA ASP A 376 38.17 9.25 -63.97
C ASP A 376 38.02 9.45 -62.45
N PHE A 377 38.70 8.61 -61.67
CA PHE A 377 38.77 8.73 -60.22
C PHE A 377 39.59 9.96 -59.78
N ALA A 378 40.52 10.46 -60.60
CA ALA A 378 41.28 11.68 -60.31
C ALA A 378 40.37 12.93 -60.30
N GLU A 379 39.42 13.03 -61.24
CA GLU A 379 38.44 14.12 -61.26
C GLU A 379 37.53 14.08 -60.01
N TYR A 380 37.08 12.89 -59.61
CA TYR A 380 36.34 12.70 -58.37
C TYR A 380 37.14 13.15 -57.13
N LEU A 381 38.44 12.85 -57.05
CA LEU A 381 39.30 13.29 -55.95
C LEU A 381 39.44 14.82 -55.89
N ILE A 382 39.50 15.50 -57.05
CA ILE A 382 39.55 16.97 -57.11
C ILE A 382 38.23 17.56 -56.58
N ALA A 383 37.09 17.12 -57.12
CA ALA A 383 35.76 17.56 -56.67
C ALA A 383 35.53 17.26 -55.17
N ARG A 384 36.00 16.11 -54.67
CA ARG A 384 35.93 15.77 -53.26
C ARG A 384 36.77 16.70 -52.39
N SER A 385 37.98 17.06 -52.84
CA SER A 385 38.85 18.00 -52.10
C SER A 385 38.27 19.41 -51.99
N GLU A 386 37.55 19.88 -53.02
CA GLU A 386 36.81 21.15 -53.01
C GLU A 386 35.71 21.16 -51.94
N ILE A 387 34.94 20.08 -51.84
CA ILE A 387 33.84 19.95 -50.87
C ILE A 387 34.35 19.74 -49.44
N ASP A 388 35.40 18.95 -49.26
CA ASP A 388 36.02 18.71 -47.94
C ASP A 388 36.70 19.97 -47.37
N ALA A 389 37.05 20.96 -48.20
CA ALA A 389 37.52 22.28 -47.75
C ALA A 389 36.42 23.08 -47.02
N HIS A 390 35.14 22.85 -47.34
CA HIS A 390 33.99 23.50 -46.66
C HIS A 390 33.48 22.73 -45.43
N LEU A 391 33.89 21.47 -45.25
CA LEU A 391 33.49 20.62 -44.12
C LEU A 391 33.80 21.23 -42.73
N PRO A 392 34.93 21.91 -42.47
CA PRO A 392 35.19 22.56 -41.18
C PRO A 392 34.20 23.69 -40.86
N VAL A 393 33.77 24.45 -41.88
CA VAL A 393 32.78 25.54 -41.73
C VAL A 393 31.41 24.94 -41.41
N TYR A 394 30.97 23.94 -42.19
CA TYR A 394 29.74 23.21 -41.93
C TYR A 394 29.70 22.60 -40.52
N ASN A 395 30.79 21.96 -40.08
CA ASN A 395 30.87 21.36 -38.74
C ASN A 395 30.84 22.41 -37.62
N ARG A 396 31.50 23.58 -37.80
CA ARG A 396 31.42 24.69 -36.85
C ARG A 396 29.98 25.21 -36.73
N LEU A 397 29.32 25.46 -37.85
CA LEU A 397 27.94 25.95 -37.89
C LEU A 397 26.96 24.94 -37.29
N LYS A 398 27.13 23.65 -37.58
CA LYS A 398 26.38 22.55 -36.97
C LYS A 398 26.54 22.55 -35.44
N GLN A 399 27.79 22.62 -34.95
CA GLN A 399 28.06 22.64 -33.51
C GLN A 399 27.40 23.85 -32.82
N LEU A 400 27.45 25.04 -33.43
CA LEU A 400 26.79 26.24 -32.89
C LEU A 400 25.27 26.07 -32.76
N MET A 401 24.62 25.42 -33.73
CA MET A 401 23.19 25.09 -33.70
C MET A 401 22.85 24.02 -32.65
N GLU A 402 23.71 23.01 -32.48
CA GLU A 402 23.56 21.98 -31.45
C GLU A 402 23.76 22.53 -30.03
N THR A 403 24.61 23.55 -29.83
CA THR A 403 24.85 24.16 -28.51
C THR A 403 23.79 25.17 -28.06
N GLN A 404 22.88 25.61 -28.95
CA GLN A 404 21.79 26.55 -28.66
C GLN A 404 22.18 27.78 -27.82
N SER A 405 23.31 28.42 -28.15
CA SER A 405 23.69 29.72 -27.56
C SER A 405 22.85 30.83 -28.19
N GLY A 406 22.10 31.60 -27.38
CA GLY A 406 21.08 32.54 -27.87
C GLY A 406 21.63 33.76 -28.63
N PHE A 407 22.96 33.89 -28.65
CA PHE A 407 23.76 35.02 -29.13
C PHE A 407 23.70 35.25 -30.65
N LEU A 408 23.55 34.19 -31.45
CA LEU A 408 23.54 34.25 -32.91
C LEU A 408 22.28 33.56 -33.44
N GLN A 409 21.24 34.36 -33.68
CA GLN A 409 19.96 33.90 -34.21
C GLN A 409 20.05 33.57 -35.71
N VAL A 410 20.83 32.56 -36.07
CA VAL A 410 20.68 31.87 -37.36
C VAL A 410 19.27 31.30 -37.40
N PRO A 411 18.40 31.69 -38.35
CA PRO A 411 17.04 31.18 -38.36
C PRO A 411 17.05 29.67 -38.63
N ARG A 412 16.38 28.87 -37.80
CA ARG A 412 16.31 27.40 -37.98
C ARG A 412 15.99 26.98 -39.43
N PRO A 413 15.05 27.60 -40.16
CA PRO A 413 14.79 27.25 -41.56
C PRO A 413 15.99 27.42 -42.51
N VAL A 414 16.88 28.38 -42.24
CA VAL A 414 18.10 28.61 -43.04
C VAL A 414 19.14 27.54 -42.74
N TRP A 415 19.27 27.12 -41.47
CA TRP A 415 20.12 25.98 -41.12
C TRP A 415 19.58 24.65 -41.64
N GLU A 416 18.27 24.43 -41.55
CA GLU A 416 17.58 23.23 -42.06
C GLU A 416 17.78 23.09 -43.59
N ASP A 417 17.68 24.20 -44.33
CA ASP A 417 17.98 24.28 -45.77
C ASP A 417 19.46 24.01 -46.07
N ILE A 418 20.41 24.65 -45.37
CA ILE A 418 21.85 24.40 -45.53
C ILE A 418 22.21 22.93 -45.23
N ASN A 419 21.64 22.35 -44.18
CA ASN A 419 21.84 20.94 -43.84
C ASN A 419 21.21 20.01 -44.90
N ALA A 420 20.01 20.30 -45.42
CA ALA A 420 19.40 19.51 -46.48
C ALA A 420 20.21 19.56 -47.78
N LEU A 421 20.71 20.74 -48.16
CA LEU A 421 21.60 20.93 -49.30
C LEU A 421 22.96 20.20 -49.11
N TRP A 422 23.54 20.26 -47.91
CA TRP A 422 24.77 19.52 -47.59
C TRP A 422 24.55 18.00 -47.69
N GLN A 423 23.43 17.48 -47.17
CA GLN A 423 23.06 16.07 -47.28
C GLN A 423 22.86 15.64 -48.74
N ARG A 424 22.19 16.47 -49.57
CA ARG A 424 22.04 16.25 -51.02
C ARG A 424 23.40 16.19 -51.72
N LEU A 425 24.30 17.13 -51.43
CA LEU A 425 25.63 17.14 -52.05
C LEU A 425 26.47 15.92 -51.66
N GLN A 426 26.43 15.49 -50.40
CA GLN A 426 27.08 14.24 -49.99
C GLN A 426 26.47 13.02 -50.70
N TYR A 427 25.14 12.96 -50.87
CA TYR A 427 24.51 11.89 -51.65
C TYR A 427 24.97 11.90 -53.12
N GLN A 428 25.00 13.05 -53.78
CA GLN A 428 25.45 13.20 -55.17
C GLN A 428 26.92 12.77 -55.34
N MET A 429 27.81 13.16 -54.41
CA MET A 429 29.22 12.73 -54.42
C MET A 429 29.37 11.24 -54.19
N ASN A 430 28.60 10.65 -53.27
CA ASN A 430 28.62 9.21 -53.08
C ASN A 430 28.03 8.48 -54.28
N TYR A 431 27.02 9.04 -54.98
CA TYR A 431 26.51 8.49 -56.24
C TYR A 431 27.59 8.41 -57.34
N TRP A 432 28.39 9.46 -57.51
CA TRP A 432 29.54 9.45 -58.43
C TRP A 432 30.55 8.37 -58.02
N LEU A 433 30.88 8.27 -56.73
CA LEU A 433 31.80 7.25 -56.20
C LEU A 433 31.27 5.82 -56.40
N TRP A 434 30.00 5.57 -56.10
CA TRP A 434 29.31 4.29 -56.35
C TRP A 434 29.38 3.88 -57.81
N LEU A 435 29.20 4.84 -58.72
CA LEU A 435 29.24 4.62 -60.15
C LEU A 435 30.64 4.20 -60.60
N LEU A 436 31.67 4.95 -60.20
CA LEU A 436 33.09 4.64 -60.43
C LEU A 436 33.49 3.26 -59.89
N ASP A 437 33.03 2.89 -58.69
CA ASP A 437 33.34 1.59 -58.09
C ASP A 437 32.57 0.44 -58.78
N SER A 438 31.35 0.71 -59.26
CA SER A 438 30.48 -0.30 -59.88
C SER A 438 30.95 -0.75 -61.27
N GLU A 439 31.72 0.08 -61.95
CA GLU A 439 32.26 -0.16 -63.30
C GLU A 439 33.65 -0.83 -63.29
N LEU A 440 34.23 -1.08 -62.10
CA LEU A 440 35.52 -1.76 -61.97
C LEU A 440 35.52 -3.21 -62.49
N PRO A 441 36.66 -3.71 -63.02
CA PRO A 441 36.73 -5.03 -63.64
C PRO A 441 36.62 -6.18 -62.63
N GLY A 442 35.85 -7.20 -63.00
CA GLY A 442 35.74 -8.47 -62.26
C GLY A 442 35.16 -8.31 -60.86
N GLU A 443 35.81 -8.95 -59.88
CA GLU A 443 35.36 -8.97 -58.48
C GLU A 443 35.30 -7.57 -57.85
N PHE A 444 36.16 -6.63 -58.26
CA PHE A 444 36.13 -5.26 -57.75
C PHE A 444 34.81 -4.53 -58.07
N GLY A 445 34.24 -4.72 -59.25
CA GLY A 445 32.94 -4.15 -59.61
C GLY A 445 31.76 -4.80 -58.88
N VAL A 446 31.90 -6.05 -58.44
CA VAL A 446 30.91 -6.72 -57.58
C VAL A 446 30.96 -6.15 -56.15
N VAL A 447 32.16 -6.01 -55.60
CA VAL A 447 32.41 -5.36 -54.30
C VAL A 447 31.91 -3.91 -54.31
N GLY A 448 32.22 -3.14 -55.36
CA GLY A 448 31.78 -1.76 -55.53
C GLY A 448 30.25 -1.61 -55.59
N LYS A 449 29.56 -2.50 -56.33
CA LYS A 449 28.09 -2.55 -56.36
C LYS A 449 27.49 -2.89 -55.00
N TRP A 450 28.05 -3.85 -54.26
CA TRP A 450 27.58 -4.16 -52.92
C TRP A 450 27.81 -2.99 -51.95
N LEU A 451 28.99 -2.36 -52.00
CA LEU A 451 29.34 -1.21 -51.18
C LEU A 451 28.43 -0.01 -51.45
N ALA A 452 28.04 0.22 -52.70
CA ALA A 452 27.07 1.23 -53.07
C ALA A 452 25.69 1.02 -52.43
N GLU A 453 25.14 -0.20 -52.50
CA GLU A 453 23.87 -0.50 -51.84
C GLU A 453 23.99 -0.48 -50.30
N ALA A 454 25.14 -0.88 -49.76
CA ALA A 454 25.43 -0.76 -48.32
C ALA A 454 25.39 0.69 -47.85
N GLU A 455 26.06 1.60 -48.55
CA GLU A 455 26.13 3.02 -48.18
C GLU A 455 24.78 3.74 -48.39
N LYS A 456 24.05 3.44 -49.48
CA LYS A 456 22.66 3.89 -49.66
C LYS A 456 21.79 3.46 -48.47
N LEU A 457 21.87 2.19 -48.10
CA LEU A 457 21.10 1.63 -46.99
C LEU A 457 21.49 2.25 -45.64
N LEU A 458 22.75 2.63 -45.43
CA LEU A 458 23.18 3.38 -44.24
C LEU A 458 22.71 4.84 -44.23
N MET A 459 22.47 5.45 -45.39
CA MET A 459 21.98 6.84 -45.49
C MET A 459 20.45 6.97 -45.42
N ASP A 460 19.70 5.89 -45.63
CA ASP A 460 18.26 5.83 -45.39
C ASP A 460 17.93 6.11 -43.92
N ASN A 461 17.44 7.32 -43.66
CA ASN A 461 16.96 7.79 -42.35
C ASN A 461 15.43 7.99 -42.32
N GLU A 462 14.70 7.54 -43.36
CA GLU A 462 13.25 7.69 -43.46
C GLU A 462 12.54 6.80 -42.44
N ILE A 463 12.19 7.39 -41.29
CA ILE A 463 11.43 6.75 -40.20
C ILE A 463 10.25 7.68 -39.87
N PRO A 464 9.00 7.22 -39.91
CA PRO A 464 7.84 8.04 -39.58
C PRO A 464 7.93 8.67 -38.18
N ASN A 465 7.60 9.96 -38.07
CA ASN A 465 7.57 10.70 -36.81
C ASN A 465 6.46 10.22 -35.84
N ALA A 466 5.49 9.44 -36.32
CA ALA A 466 4.37 8.95 -35.54
C ALA A 466 4.74 7.66 -34.78
N MET A 467 4.87 7.73 -33.45
CA MET A 467 5.21 6.57 -32.61
C MET A 467 3.99 5.65 -32.41
N ASN A 468 3.61 4.89 -33.44
CA ASN A 468 2.47 3.96 -33.46
C ASN A 468 2.86 2.53 -33.87
N GLU A 469 1.89 1.60 -33.82
CA GLU A 469 2.09 0.18 -34.14
C GLU A 469 2.47 -0.07 -35.62
N GLU A 470 1.91 0.72 -36.54
CA GLU A 470 2.27 0.68 -37.97
C GLU A 470 3.74 1.07 -38.17
N THR A 471 4.20 2.12 -37.48
CA THR A 471 5.59 2.58 -37.52
C THR A 471 6.54 1.59 -36.85
N ALA A 472 6.12 0.92 -35.77
CA ALA A 472 6.87 -0.20 -35.21
C ALA A 472 7.10 -1.29 -36.27
N SER A 473 6.05 -1.71 -36.97
CA SER A 473 6.13 -2.70 -38.06
C SER A 473 7.03 -2.26 -39.23
N VAL A 474 6.98 -0.98 -39.61
CA VAL A 474 7.89 -0.40 -40.63
C VAL A 474 9.35 -0.44 -40.17
N ILE A 475 9.63 -0.14 -38.89
CA ILE A 475 10.98 -0.22 -38.34
C ILE A 475 11.45 -1.68 -38.24
N SER A 476 10.62 -2.61 -37.77
CA SER A 476 10.92 -4.05 -37.75
C SER A 476 11.28 -4.58 -39.14
N ARG A 477 10.53 -4.18 -40.19
CA ARG A 477 10.85 -4.53 -41.57
C ARG A 477 12.20 -3.97 -42.01
N LYS A 478 12.45 -2.67 -41.81
CA LYS A 478 13.76 -2.05 -42.14
C LYS A 478 14.92 -2.68 -41.38
N LEU A 479 14.70 -3.08 -40.12
CA LEU A 479 15.68 -3.77 -39.27
C LEU A 479 15.97 -5.20 -39.75
N GLU A 480 14.99 -5.93 -40.28
CA GLU A 480 15.21 -7.26 -40.85
C GLU A 480 15.88 -7.18 -42.24
N GLU A 481 15.44 -6.26 -43.10
CA GLU A 481 16.10 -5.93 -44.38
C GLU A 481 17.59 -5.59 -44.14
N HIS A 482 17.88 -4.80 -43.10
CA HIS A 482 19.23 -4.48 -42.65
C HIS A 482 20.02 -5.71 -42.15
N LYS A 483 19.42 -6.62 -41.37
CA LYS A 483 20.11 -7.85 -40.92
C LYS A 483 20.49 -8.74 -42.10
N LEU A 484 19.54 -8.95 -43.02
CA LEU A 484 19.70 -9.83 -44.18
C LEU A 484 20.75 -9.29 -45.16
N PHE A 485 20.73 -7.99 -45.47
CA PHE A 485 21.70 -7.38 -46.39
C PHE A 485 23.14 -7.47 -45.84
N PHE A 486 23.35 -7.09 -44.59
CA PHE A 486 24.69 -7.05 -43.99
C PHE A 486 25.24 -8.43 -43.58
N ALA A 487 24.46 -9.51 -43.71
CA ALA A 487 24.95 -10.87 -43.51
C ALA A 487 26.01 -11.29 -44.56
N ASP A 488 26.00 -10.70 -45.76
CA ASP A 488 26.97 -11.02 -46.82
C ASP A 488 28.30 -10.24 -46.70
N LEU A 489 28.38 -9.23 -45.80
CA LEU A 489 29.57 -8.39 -45.61
C LEU A 489 30.88 -9.19 -45.42
N PRO A 490 30.96 -10.25 -44.59
CA PRO A 490 32.21 -11.01 -44.41
C PRO A 490 32.70 -11.69 -45.70
N ARG A 491 31.77 -12.11 -46.56
CA ARG A 491 32.06 -12.71 -47.88
C ARG A 491 32.53 -11.64 -48.86
N ILE A 492 31.92 -10.45 -48.84
CA ILE A 492 32.34 -9.31 -49.69
C ILE A 492 33.74 -8.81 -49.28
N MET A 493 34.05 -8.74 -47.98
CA MET A 493 35.41 -8.44 -47.51
C MET A 493 36.42 -9.49 -47.96
N ALA A 494 36.09 -10.79 -47.87
CA ALA A 494 36.94 -11.87 -48.35
C ALA A 494 37.13 -11.83 -49.88
N MET A 495 36.08 -11.48 -50.64
CA MET A 495 36.16 -11.28 -52.09
C MET A 495 37.11 -10.14 -52.46
N PHE A 496 37.03 -8.99 -51.76
CA PHE A 496 37.94 -7.87 -51.98
C PHE A 496 39.41 -8.23 -51.67
N GLU A 497 39.66 -8.96 -50.58
CA GLU A 497 41.00 -9.44 -50.23
C GLU A 497 41.58 -10.47 -51.20
N ASN A 498 40.74 -11.28 -51.83
CA ASN A 498 41.14 -12.18 -52.91
C ASN A 498 41.40 -11.40 -54.22
N ALA A 499 40.54 -10.45 -54.56
CA ALA A 499 40.70 -9.58 -55.73
C ALA A 499 42.01 -8.76 -55.66
N LYS A 500 42.40 -8.27 -54.47
CA LYS A 500 43.71 -7.63 -54.21
C LYS A 500 44.93 -8.52 -54.48
N ARG A 501 44.76 -9.85 -54.54
CA ARG A 501 45.80 -10.85 -54.85
C ARG A 501 45.75 -11.33 -56.31
N SER A 502 44.72 -10.92 -57.05
CA SER A 502 44.52 -11.23 -58.47
C SER A 502 45.26 -10.23 -59.36
N PRO A 503 45.73 -10.61 -60.58
CA PRO A 503 46.31 -9.67 -61.55
C PRO A 503 45.35 -8.52 -61.94
N LEU A 504 44.05 -8.64 -61.68
CA LEU A 504 43.07 -7.55 -61.81
C LEU A 504 43.47 -6.27 -61.05
N VAL A 505 44.24 -6.38 -59.96
CA VAL A 505 44.69 -5.25 -59.14
C VAL A 505 45.55 -4.24 -59.94
N GLN A 506 46.17 -4.67 -61.04
CA GLN A 506 46.96 -3.79 -61.93
C GLN A 506 46.10 -2.93 -62.86
N GLN A 507 44.79 -3.19 -62.94
CA GLN A 507 43.86 -2.49 -63.84
C GLN A 507 43.04 -1.40 -63.12
N VAL A 508 43.25 -1.19 -61.82
CA VAL A 508 42.47 -0.28 -60.97
C VAL A 508 43.39 0.77 -60.33
N PRO A 509 43.00 2.06 -60.26
CA PRO A 509 43.78 3.08 -59.56
C PRO A 509 44.01 2.73 -58.07
N ILE A 510 45.25 2.83 -57.61
CA ILE A 510 45.64 2.47 -56.23
C ILE A 510 44.87 3.30 -55.20
N GLU A 511 44.61 4.58 -55.47
CA GLU A 511 43.83 5.44 -54.57
C GLU A 511 42.33 5.08 -54.53
N GLN A 512 41.77 4.50 -55.60
CA GLN A 512 40.41 3.97 -55.59
C GLN A 512 40.33 2.69 -54.76
N LEU A 513 41.30 1.78 -54.91
CA LEU A 513 41.42 0.60 -54.03
C LEU A 513 41.55 1.00 -52.56
N ARG A 514 42.37 2.01 -52.25
CA ARG A 514 42.52 2.59 -50.89
C ARG A 514 41.27 3.32 -50.39
N ASN A 515 40.37 3.74 -51.28
CA ASN A 515 39.10 4.36 -50.93
C ASN A 515 38.06 3.28 -50.58
N ILE A 516 37.90 2.29 -51.46
CA ILE A 516 37.03 1.11 -51.26
C ILE A 516 37.44 0.36 -49.98
N GLU A 517 38.73 0.13 -49.76
CA GLU A 517 39.23 -0.57 -48.56
C GLU A 517 38.85 0.13 -47.26
N ARG A 518 39.00 1.46 -47.19
CA ARG A 518 38.60 2.24 -46.02
C ARG A 518 37.08 2.23 -45.81
N ARG A 519 36.28 2.32 -46.88
CA ARG A 519 34.81 2.30 -46.79
C ARG A 519 34.27 0.94 -46.40
N LEU A 520 34.84 -0.17 -46.89
CA LEU A 520 34.50 -1.52 -46.42
C LEU A 520 34.80 -1.71 -44.92
N GLN A 521 35.86 -1.09 -44.40
CA GLN A 521 36.19 -1.10 -42.97
C GLN A 521 35.24 -0.21 -42.14
N ASP A 522 34.85 0.96 -42.65
CA ASP A 522 33.93 1.93 -42.02
C ASP A 522 32.45 1.50 -42.04
N VAL A 523 32.04 0.73 -43.05
CA VAL A 523 30.68 0.19 -43.17
C VAL A 523 30.32 -0.74 -42.01
N ALA A 524 31.27 -1.53 -41.50
CA ALA A 524 31.02 -2.48 -40.41
C ALA A 524 30.53 -1.81 -39.09
N PRO A 525 31.24 -0.83 -38.50
CA PRO A 525 30.76 -0.14 -37.29
C PRO A 525 29.48 0.67 -37.55
N ARG A 526 29.37 1.36 -38.70
CA ARG A 526 28.17 2.15 -39.03
C ARG A 526 26.91 1.29 -39.24
N ALA A 527 27.08 0.07 -39.74
CA ALA A 527 26.01 -0.93 -39.79
C ALA A 527 25.63 -1.46 -38.38
N ALA A 528 26.57 -1.53 -37.44
CA ALA A 528 26.25 -1.83 -36.04
C ALA A 528 25.47 -0.67 -35.38
N GLU A 529 25.95 0.57 -35.52
CA GLU A 529 25.27 1.79 -35.03
C GLU A 529 23.83 1.88 -35.55
N ARG A 530 23.61 1.78 -36.86
CA ARG A 530 22.27 1.84 -37.48
C ARG A 530 21.37 0.69 -37.02
N ARG A 531 21.90 -0.54 -36.93
CA ARG A 531 21.16 -1.71 -36.43
C ARG A 531 20.67 -1.50 -34.99
N ILE A 532 21.53 -1.03 -34.09
CA ILE A 532 21.17 -0.81 -32.68
C ILE A 532 20.19 0.36 -32.55
N ARG A 533 20.38 1.45 -33.31
CA ARG A 533 19.42 2.57 -33.39
C ARG A 533 18.03 2.12 -33.86
N LEU A 534 17.95 1.27 -34.89
CA LEU A 534 16.67 0.72 -35.36
C LEU A 534 16.02 -0.19 -34.30
N LYS A 535 16.80 -1.06 -33.64
CA LYS A 535 16.33 -1.90 -32.52
C LYS A 535 15.75 -1.06 -31.36
N PHE A 536 16.43 0.03 -30.99
CA PHE A 536 15.95 0.99 -29.99
C PHE A 536 14.63 1.66 -30.41
N LEU A 537 14.53 2.12 -31.66
CA LEU A 537 13.32 2.79 -32.17
C LEU A 537 12.13 1.83 -32.29
N GLU A 538 12.35 0.57 -32.67
CA GLU A 538 11.36 -0.51 -32.65
C GLU A 538 10.79 -0.69 -31.23
N HIS A 539 11.65 -0.95 -30.26
CA HIS A 539 11.23 -1.21 -28.87
C HIS A 539 10.56 0.02 -28.23
N LYS A 540 11.03 1.24 -28.57
CA LYS A 540 10.39 2.52 -28.21
C LYS A 540 8.96 2.61 -28.75
N CYS A 541 8.74 2.30 -30.04
CA CYS A 541 7.41 2.31 -30.65
C CYS A 541 6.50 1.24 -30.02
N CYS A 542 7.01 0.03 -29.80
CA CYS A 542 6.26 -1.07 -29.18
C CYS A 542 5.76 -0.72 -27.76
N LEU A 543 6.60 -0.13 -26.90
CA LEU A 543 6.18 0.30 -25.56
C LEU A 543 5.14 1.43 -25.59
N ILE A 544 5.29 2.41 -26.49
CA ILE A 544 4.34 3.50 -26.66
C ILE A 544 2.99 2.96 -27.17
N ALA A 545 3.00 2.08 -28.17
CA ALA A 545 1.81 1.43 -28.71
C ALA A 545 1.09 0.57 -27.65
N PHE A 546 1.84 -0.22 -26.87
CA PHE A 546 1.31 -1.03 -25.78
C PHE A 546 0.61 -0.17 -24.71
N LEU A 547 1.26 0.92 -24.24
CA LEU A 547 0.66 1.83 -23.27
C LEU A 547 -0.60 2.51 -23.82
N ASN A 548 -0.57 2.97 -25.07
CA ASN A 548 -1.74 3.55 -25.74
C ASN A 548 -2.90 2.54 -25.86
N LEU A 549 -2.61 1.27 -26.19
CA LEU A 549 -3.59 0.19 -26.27
C LEU A 549 -4.23 -0.08 -24.90
N VAL A 550 -3.43 -0.22 -23.83
CA VAL A 550 -3.93 -0.48 -22.48
C VAL A 550 -4.78 0.69 -21.97
N GLU A 551 -4.32 1.93 -22.13
CA GLU A 551 -5.09 3.14 -21.76
C GLU A 551 -6.42 3.23 -22.54
N ASN A 552 -6.42 2.91 -23.84
CA ASN A 552 -7.64 2.97 -24.65
C ASN A 552 -8.63 1.83 -24.32
N LYS A 553 -8.16 0.65 -23.89
CA LYS A 553 -9.02 -0.39 -23.34
C LYS A 553 -9.60 0.01 -21.99
N MET A 554 -8.77 0.56 -21.11
CA MET A 554 -9.18 1.02 -19.77
C MET A 554 -10.29 2.08 -19.82
N LYS A 555 -10.22 3.04 -20.75
CA LYS A 555 -11.29 4.04 -21.00
C LYS A 555 -12.66 3.44 -21.37
N GLY A 556 -12.71 2.16 -21.79
CA GLY A 556 -13.96 1.43 -22.02
C GLY A 556 -14.55 0.75 -20.77
N TRP A 557 -13.82 0.79 -19.65
CA TRP A 557 -14.17 0.16 -18.38
C TRP A 557 -14.21 1.14 -17.19
N THR A 558 -13.65 2.35 -17.35
CA THR A 558 -13.73 3.44 -16.36
C THR A 558 -14.81 4.45 -16.74
N GLY A 559 -15.66 4.83 -15.78
CA GLY A 559 -16.79 5.73 -16.02
C GLY A 559 -17.97 5.41 -15.11
N LYS A 560 -19.18 5.77 -15.56
CA LYS A 560 -20.44 5.33 -14.94
C LYS A 560 -20.89 4.00 -15.54
N TYR A 561 -21.40 3.10 -14.70
CA TYR A 561 -21.71 1.72 -15.05
C TYR A 561 -23.19 1.50 -15.42
N GLY A 562 -23.45 0.44 -16.20
CA GLY A 562 -24.80 0.04 -16.60
C GLY A 562 -25.48 -0.95 -15.65
N TYR A 563 -26.50 -1.63 -16.17
CA TYR A 563 -27.12 -2.81 -15.54
C TYR A 563 -26.16 -4.01 -15.49
N GLU A 564 -26.45 -4.98 -14.60
CA GLU A 564 -25.60 -6.14 -14.27
C GLU A 564 -24.97 -6.84 -15.49
N GLU A 565 -25.76 -7.11 -16.54
CA GLU A 565 -25.29 -7.81 -17.75
C GLU A 565 -24.17 -7.05 -18.46
N LYS A 566 -24.34 -5.74 -18.67
CA LYS A 566 -23.35 -4.86 -19.31
C LYS A 566 -22.06 -4.78 -18.49
N VAL A 567 -22.17 -4.66 -17.17
CA VAL A 567 -20.99 -4.59 -16.27
C VAL A 567 -20.29 -5.94 -16.16
N SER A 568 -21.05 -7.05 -16.13
CA SER A 568 -20.51 -8.41 -16.15
C SER A 568 -19.76 -8.70 -17.46
N GLN A 569 -20.28 -8.20 -18.59
CA GLN A 569 -19.58 -8.27 -19.87
C GLN A 569 -18.30 -7.43 -19.87
N GLN A 570 -18.30 -6.22 -19.29
CA GLN A 570 -17.09 -5.41 -19.12
C GLN A 570 -16.06 -6.10 -18.21
N LEU A 571 -16.49 -6.75 -17.13
CA LEU A 571 -15.64 -7.52 -16.23
C LEU A 571 -15.02 -8.75 -16.90
N GLU A 572 -15.77 -9.48 -17.72
CA GLU A 572 -15.21 -10.60 -18.49
C GLU A 572 -14.28 -10.12 -19.60
N GLN A 573 -14.57 -8.98 -20.27
CA GLN A 573 -13.62 -8.34 -21.19
C GLN A 573 -12.32 -7.93 -20.49
N TYR A 574 -12.40 -7.35 -19.29
CA TYR A 574 -11.25 -7.04 -18.45
C TYR A 574 -10.45 -8.31 -18.12
N LYS A 575 -11.10 -9.39 -17.66
CA LYS A 575 -10.42 -10.65 -17.29
C LYS A 575 -9.78 -11.35 -18.48
N ASN A 576 -10.39 -11.32 -19.66
CA ASN A 576 -9.78 -11.82 -20.89
C ASN A 576 -8.55 -10.99 -21.28
N PHE A 577 -8.67 -9.66 -21.30
CA PHE A 577 -7.55 -8.81 -21.71
C PHE A 577 -6.40 -8.82 -20.69
N VAL A 578 -6.68 -8.59 -19.40
CA VAL A 578 -5.65 -8.35 -18.39
C VAL A 578 -5.11 -9.67 -17.80
N SER A 579 -6.01 -10.57 -17.40
CA SER A 579 -5.64 -11.79 -16.66
C SER A 579 -5.19 -12.91 -17.60
N ARG A 580 -5.93 -13.20 -18.68
CA ARG A 580 -5.57 -14.29 -19.61
C ARG A 580 -4.36 -13.93 -20.47
N ASN A 581 -4.28 -12.70 -21.01
CA ASN A 581 -3.11 -12.24 -21.77
C ASN A 581 -1.96 -11.70 -20.89
N LYS A 582 -2.07 -11.82 -19.54
CA LYS A 582 -1.01 -11.51 -18.57
C LYS A 582 -0.37 -10.11 -18.76
N ILE A 583 -1.17 -9.08 -19.03
CA ILE A 583 -0.71 -7.74 -19.46
C ILE A 583 0.38 -7.13 -18.57
N PHE A 584 0.34 -7.37 -17.25
CA PHE A 584 1.39 -6.90 -16.33
C PHE A 584 2.75 -7.59 -16.54
N GLN A 585 2.77 -8.86 -16.94
CA GLN A 585 3.99 -9.63 -17.18
C GLN A 585 4.60 -9.29 -18.55
N GLU A 586 3.75 -9.15 -19.59
CA GLU A 586 4.23 -8.77 -20.93
C GLU A 586 4.79 -7.34 -20.97
N PHE A 587 4.19 -6.38 -20.25
CA PHE A 587 4.82 -5.05 -20.11
C PHE A 587 6.17 -5.14 -19.39
N GLN A 588 6.25 -5.84 -18.26
CA GLN A 588 7.48 -5.94 -17.47
C GLN A 588 8.61 -6.57 -18.28
N LYS A 589 8.30 -7.58 -19.10
CA LYS A 589 9.22 -8.19 -20.06
C LYS A 589 9.68 -7.19 -21.12
N ALA A 590 8.75 -6.55 -21.85
CA ALA A 590 9.08 -5.58 -22.89
C ALA A 590 9.89 -4.37 -22.36
N PHE A 591 9.66 -3.97 -21.11
CA PHE A 591 10.43 -2.91 -20.45
C PHE A 591 11.86 -3.35 -20.10
N VAL A 592 12.04 -4.58 -19.61
CA VAL A 592 13.39 -5.16 -19.35
C VAL A 592 14.16 -5.42 -20.65
N ASP A 593 13.47 -5.85 -21.71
CA ASP A 593 14.05 -6.00 -23.04
C ASP A 593 14.51 -4.63 -23.58
N MET A 594 13.70 -3.57 -23.40
CA MET A 594 14.07 -2.21 -23.75
C MET A 594 15.24 -1.67 -22.90
N GLN A 595 15.32 -1.97 -21.61
CA GLN A 595 16.48 -1.59 -20.78
C GLN A 595 17.79 -2.16 -21.34
N GLN A 596 17.80 -3.42 -21.76
CA GLN A 596 18.97 -4.04 -22.39
C GLN A 596 19.34 -3.37 -23.72
N VAL A 597 18.34 -3.03 -24.55
CA VAL A 597 18.54 -2.31 -25.82
C VAL A 597 19.04 -0.87 -25.59
N VAL A 598 18.61 -0.22 -24.51
CA VAL A 598 19.12 1.11 -24.12
C VAL A 598 20.57 1.05 -23.67
N ASP A 599 20.97 0.04 -22.89
CA ASP A 599 22.36 -0.13 -22.44
C ASP A 599 23.31 -0.53 -23.58
N GLU A 600 22.83 -1.33 -24.53
CA GLU A 600 23.50 -1.63 -25.81
C GLU A 600 23.67 -0.35 -26.65
N TYR A 601 22.60 0.43 -26.83
CA TYR A 601 22.63 1.67 -27.64
C TYR A 601 23.54 2.75 -27.04
N LYS A 602 23.51 2.96 -25.71
CA LYS A 602 24.41 3.91 -25.03
C LYS A 602 25.90 3.50 -25.11
N ARG A 603 26.20 2.21 -25.24
CA ARG A 603 27.58 1.68 -25.27
C ARG A 603 28.16 1.62 -26.68
N GLU A 604 27.36 1.16 -27.64
CA GLU A 604 27.83 0.73 -28.96
C GLU A 604 27.17 1.52 -30.11
N GLY A 605 26.17 2.36 -29.83
CA GLY A 605 25.45 3.19 -30.80
C GLY A 605 25.96 4.62 -30.98
N ASN A 606 27.14 4.96 -30.44
CA ASN A 606 27.83 6.25 -30.64
C ASN A 606 26.95 7.49 -30.35
N VAL A 607 26.18 7.42 -29.25
CA VAL A 607 25.07 8.33 -28.97
C VAL A 607 25.56 9.66 -28.35
N PRO A 608 25.13 10.84 -28.87
CA PRO A 608 25.46 12.13 -28.27
C PRO A 608 24.98 12.29 -26.82
N ARG A 609 25.70 13.11 -26.03
CA ARG A 609 25.36 13.34 -24.61
C ARG A 609 23.99 14.01 -24.41
N SER A 610 23.48 14.76 -25.39
CA SER A 610 22.09 15.24 -25.42
C SER A 610 21.12 14.07 -25.36
N ASP A 611 21.24 13.20 -26.36
CA ASP A 611 20.33 12.10 -26.68
C ASP A 611 20.33 11.04 -25.57
N ILE A 612 21.46 10.80 -24.89
CA ILE A 612 21.53 9.95 -23.70
C ILE A 612 20.56 10.44 -22.61
N ASN A 613 20.51 11.76 -22.35
CA ASN A 613 19.58 12.32 -21.36
C ASN A 613 18.12 12.23 -21.81
N GLU A 614 17.85 12.28 -23.12
CA GLU A 614 16.49 12.08 -23.66
C GLU A 614 16.05 10.63 -23.56
N ILE A 615 16.96 9.67 -23.76
CA ILE A 615 16.71 8.23 -23.58
C ILE A 615 16.41 7.94 -22.10
N ASP A 616 17.21 8.47 -21.17
CA ASP A 616 16.97 8.29 -19.73
C ASP A 616 15.65 8.95 -19.28
N ARG A 617 15.32 10.14 -19.79
CA ARG A 617 14.02 10.77 -19.56
C ARG A 617 12.88 9.92 -20.09
N PHE A 618 12.99 9.40 -21.32
CA PHE A 618 11.98 8.54 -21.93
C PHE A 618 11.74 7.26 -21.10
N MET A 619 12.79 6.61 -20.61
CA MET A 619 12.65 5.40 -19.77
C MET A 619 11.93 5.71 -18.45
N TYR A 620 12.30 6.81 -17.78
CA TYR A 620 11.63 7.25 -16.55
C TYR A 620 10.16 7.64 -16.79
N GLU A 621 9.87 8.43 -17.82
CA GLU A 621 8.50 8.82 -18.19
C GLU A 621 7.63 7.61 -18.55
N THR A 622 8.22 6.59 -19.20
CA THR A 622 7.55 5.32 -19.56
C THR A 622 7.24 4.49 -18.31
N GLU A 623 8.18 4.39 -17.36
CA GLU A 623 7.97 3.69 -16.09
C GLU A 623 6.90 4.38 -15.23
N GLU A 624 6.94 5.70 -15.09
CA GLU A 624 5.95 6.47 -14.34
C GLU A 624 4.57 6.46 -15.00
N ARG A 625 4.50 6.47 -16.35
CA ARG A 625 3.25 6.28 -17.08
C ARG A 625 2.68 4.88 -16.82
N TRP A 626 3.51 3.84 -16.86
CA TRP A 626 3.09 2.49 -16.51
C TRP A 626 2.62 2.36 -15.05
N LYS A 627 3.30 2.98 -14.08
CA LYS A 627 2.86 2.98 -12.67
C LYS A 627 1.42 3.48 -12.54
N ARG A 628 1.09 4.63 -13.13
CA ARG A 628 -0.29 5.18 -13.15
C ARG A 628 -1.28 4.21 -13.82
N VAL A 629 -0.97 3.77 -15.04
CA VAL A 629 -1.82 2.84 -15.81
C VAL A 629 -2.06 1.52 -15.07
N SER A 630 -1.03 0.98 -14.41
CA SER A 630 -1.08 -0.27 -13.65
C SER A 630 -1.87 -0.15 -12.34
N MET A 631 -1.96 1.05 -11.78
CA MET A 631 -2.78 1.37 -10.60
C MET A 631 -4.25 1.49 -11.00
N GLU A 632 -4.54 2.30 -12.03
CA GLU A 632 -5.89 2.50 -12.55
C GLU A 632 -6.52 1.20 -13.08
N LEU A 633 -5.73 0.32 -13.72
CA LEU A 633 -6.15 -1.05 -14.08
C LEU A 633 -6.69 -1.83 -12.87
N LYS A 634 -5.96 -1.83 -11.75
CA LYS A 634 -6.34 -2.57 -10.52
C LYS A 634 -7.57 -1.95 -9.86
N CYS A 635 -7.64 -0.62 -9.79
CA CYS A 635 -8.82 0.08 -9.31
C CYS A 635 -10.05 -0.25 -10.17
N CYS A 636 -9.90 -0.28 -11.49
CA CYS A 636 -10.94 -0.65 -12.44
C CYS A 636 -11.45 -2.09 -12.23
N GLN A 637 -10.56 -3.06 -11.97
CA GLN A 637 -10.98 -4.42 -11.58
C GLN A 637 -11.88 -4.39 -10.33
N ASN A 638 -11.38 -3.78 -9.25
CA ASN A 638 -12.11 -3.75 -7.98
C ASN A 638 -13.48 -3.07 -8.13
N SER A 639 -13.56 -1.97 -8.88
CA SER A 639 -14.84 -1.30 -9.19
C SER A 639 -15.80 -2.17 -10.00
N LEU A 640 -15.33 -2.87 -11.03
CA LEU A 640 -16.17 -3.78 -11.82
C LEU A 640 -16.66 -4.98 -10.98
N GLU A 641 -15.80 -5.55 -10.15
CA GLU A 641 -16.17 -6.68 -9.27
C GLU A 641 -17.15 -6.25 -8.18
N GLU A 642 -16.97 -5.08 -7.57
CA GLU A 642 -17.88 -4.53 -6.56
C GLU A 642 -19.24 -4.13 -7.15
N VAL A 643 -19.27 -3.46 -8.32
CA VAL A 643 -20.54 -3.11 -8.98
C VAL A 643 -21.35 -4.36 -9.37
N VAL A 644 -20.69 -5.43 -9.85
CA VAL A 644 -21.36 -6.72 -10.11
C VAL A 644 -21.83 -7.39 -8.80
N SER A 645 -21.07 -7.29 -7.71
CA SER A 645 -21.45 -7.79 -6.38
C SER A 645 -22.70 -7.07 -5.83
N CYS A 646 -22.72 -5.73 -5.89
CA CYS A 646 -23.86 -4.92 -5.49
C CYS A 646 -25.09 -5.18 -6.38
N TRP A 647 -24.91 -5.35 -7.69
CA TRP A 647 -26.01 -5.69 -8.60
C TRP A 647 -26.67 -7.02 -8.25
N LYS A 648 -25.86 -8.07 -8.01
CA LYS A 648 -26.37 -9.39 -7.58
C LYS A 648 -27.10 -9.30 -6.24
N THR A 649 -26.50 -8.59 -5.28
CA THR A 649 -27.10 -8.34 -3.97
C THR A 649 -28.45 -7.63 -4.10
N TRP A 650 -28.53 -6.59 -4.94
CA TRP A 650 -29.77 -5.85 -5.22
C TRP A 650 -30.81 -6.73 -5.92
N ASN A 651 -30.43 -7.44 -6.99
CA ASN A 651 -31.34 -8.28 -7.77
C ASN A 651 -31.85 -9.50 -6.99
N GLN A 652 -31.08 -10.00 -6.01
CA GLN A 652 -31.51 -11.07 -5.10
C GLN A 652 -32.37 -10.54 -3.94
N LEU A 653 -31.95 -9.47 -3.26
CA LEU A 653 -32.62 -9.01 -2.04
C LEU A 653 -33.83 -8.11 -2.31
N ALA A 654 -33.81 -7.23 -3.32
CA ALA A 654 -34.91 -6.28 -3.53
C ALA A 654 -36.28 -6.94 -3.75
N PRO A 655 -36.43 -7.99 -4.59
CA PRO A 655 -37.72 -8.67 -4.75
C PRO A 655 -38.16 -9.38 -3.47
N THR A 656 -37.23 -10.08 -2.80
CA THR A 656 -37.50 -10.80 -1.54
C THR A 656 -37.92 -9.85 -0.41
N CYS A 657 -37.33 -8.66 -0.34
CA CYS A 657 -37.72 -7.60 0.59
C CYS A 657 -39.08 -6.97 0.24
N GLU A 658 -39.40 -6.80 -1.05
CA GLU A 658 -40.70 -6.28 -1.51
C GLU A 658 -41.84 -7.26 -1.23
N GLU A 659 -41.64 -8.56 -1.51
CA GLU A 659 -42.58 -9.63 -1.16
C GLU A 659 -42.79 -9.74 0.37
N TRP A 660 -41.72 -9.69 1.15
CA TRP A 660 -41.83 -9.73 2.61
C TRP A 660 -42.56 -8.52 3.18
N LEU A 661 -42.33 -7.30 2.67
CA LEU A 661 -43.07 -6.10 3.08
C LEU A 661 -44.58 -6.24 2.79
N ASN A 662 -44.94 -6.75 1.60
CA ASN A 662 -46.34 -6.98 1.25
C ASN A 662 -47.03 -7.95 2.24
N LEU A 663 -46.33 -9.01 2.67
CA LEU A 663 -46.84 -9.94 3.68
C LEU A 663 -46.90 -9.30 5.08
N ALA A 664 -45.84 -8.61 5.48
CA ALA A 664 -45.70 -7.95 6.78
C ALA A 664 -46.79 -6.89 7.03
N GLU A 665 -47.09 -6.08 6.01
CA GLU A 665 -48.17 -5.08 6.06
C GLU A 665 -49.55 -5.73 6.27
N THR A 666 -49.83 -6.90 5.69
CA THR A 666 -51.08 -7.64 5.97
C THR A 666 -51.10 -8.27 7.37
N LYS A 667 -49.94 -8.69 7.88
CA LYS A 667 -49.81 -9.32 9.21
C LYS A 667 -49.98 -8.34 10.36
N LEU A 668 -49.71 -7.04 10.16
CA LEU A 668 -50.03 -5.99 11.15
C LEU A 668 -51.52 -5.96 11.54
N ALA A 669 -52.43 -6.38 10.66
CA ALA A 669 -53.87 -6.42 10.94
C ALA A 669 -54.36 -7.68 11.70
N ARG A 670 -53.47 -8.62 12.05
CA ARG A 670 -53.81 -9.89 12.73
C ARG A 670 -53.73 -9.80 14.25
N SER A 671 -54.03 -10.93 14.93
CA SER A 671 -53.88 -11.09 16.38
C SER A 671 -52.43 -10.95 16.85
N GLU A 672 -52.24 -10.72 18.15
CA GLU A 672 -50.93 -10.50 18.76
C GLU A 672 -49.98 -11.71 18.61
N ASP A 673 -50.48 -12.94 18.78
CA ASP A 673 -49.68 -14.15 18.57
C ASP A 673 -49.25 -14.34 17.10
N GLU A 674 -50.12 -14.02 16.13
CA GLU A 674 -49.76 -14.03 14.69
C GLU A 674 -48.67 -13.00 14.36
N ARG A 675 -48.59 -11.89 15.12
CA ARG A 675 -47.52 -10.88 14.99
C ARG A 675 -46.23 -11.35 15.65
N LEU A 676 -46.30 -11.89 16.87
CA LEU A 676 -45.16 -12.47 17.59
C LEU A 676 -44.45 -13.54 16.74
N GLU A 677 -45.21 -14.48 16.16
CA GLU A 677 -44.66 -15.55 15.32
C GLU A 677 -44.07 -15.03 14.00
N PHE A 678 -44.73 -14.08 13.33
CA PHE A 678 -44.24 -13.56 12.04
C PHE A 678 -43.05 -12.60 12.18
N PHE A 679 -42.98 -11.81 13.25
CA PHE A 679 -41.93 -10.81 13.47
C PHE A 679 -40.75 -11.31 14.33
N GLN A 680 -40.68 -12.60 14.67
CA GLN A 680 -39.54 -13.16 15.40
C GLN A 680 -38.18 -12.92 14.72
N ASP A 681 -38.14 -12.89 13.38
CA ASP A 681 -36.93 -12.67 12.58
C ASP A 681 -36.73 -11.19 12.16
N ILE A 682 -37.42 -10.23 12.79
CA ILE A 682 -37.40 -8.81 12.37
C ILE A 682 -35.98 -8.19 12.37
N THR A 683 -35.08 -8.71 13.21
CA THR A 683 -33.65 -8.38 13.24
C THR A 683 -32.93 -8.83 11.96
N THR A 684 -33.08 -10.10 11.58
CA THR A 684 -32.53 -10.65 10.33
C THR A 684 -33.10 -9.97 9.08
N TRP A 685 -34.35 -9.52 9.13
CA TRP A 685 -34.90 -8.68 8.05
C TRP A 685 -34.30 -7.27 8.04
N LYS A 686 -34.08 -6.64 9.21
CA LYS A 686 -33.33 -5.38 9.28
C LYS A 686 -31.93 -5.51 8.66
N ASP A 687 -31.18 -6.57 8.97
CA ASP A 687 -29.83 -6.77 8.42
C ASP A 687 -29.85 -6.91 6.89
N LYS A 688 -30.87 -7.55 6.31
CA LYS A 688 -31.10 -7.60 4.86
C LYS A 688 -31.42 -6.22 4.27
N PHE A 689 -32.24 -5.41 4.94
CA PHE A 689 -32.56 -4.05 4.47
C PHE A 689 -31.34 -3.12 4.55
N ASP A 690 -30.55 -3.18 5.61
CA ASP A 690 -29.30 -2.42 5.74
C ASP A 690 -28.26 -2.87 4.67
N THR A 691 -28.20 -4.18 4.37
CA THR A 691 -27.36 -4.74 3.28
C THR A 691 -27.83 -4.26 1.91
N LEU A 692 -29.14 -4.30 1.65
CA LEU A 692 -29.75 -3.81 0.41
C LEU A 692 -29.49 -2.30 0.23
N ALA A 693 -29.55 -1.52 1.30
CA ALA A 693 -29.26 -0.09 1.29
C ALA A 693 -27.80 0.22 0.96
N ASN A 694 -26.85 -0.55 1.51
CA ASN A 694 -25.43 -0.40 1.17
C ASN A 694 -25.18 -0.69 -0.32
N ALA A 695 -25.72 -1.79 -0.85
CA ALA A 695 -25.63 -2.10 -2.28
C ALA A 695 -26.31 -1.03 -3.16
N ALA A 696 -27.50 -0.55 -2.77
CA ALA A 696 -28.22 0.49 -3.49
C ALA A 696 -27.44 1.80 -3.54
N ASN A 697 -26.91 2.27 -2.40
CA ASN A 697 -26.14 3.51 -2.31
C ASN A 697 -24.86 3.45 -3.17
N TYR A 698 -24.15 2.32 -3.18
CA TYR A 698 -22.99 2.12 -4.05
C TYR A 698 -23.38 2.18 -5.53
N LEU A 699 -24.41 1.43 -5.95
CA LEU A 699 -24.91 1.46 -7.34
C LEU A 699 -25.41 2.86 -7.74
N ILE A 700 -26.06 3.62 -6.85
CA ILE A 700 -26.53 4.98 -7.11
C ILE A 700 -25.36 5.97 -7.30
N ALA A 701 -24.22 5.74 -6.66
CA ALA A 701 -23.00 6.54 -6.86
C ALA A 701 -22.24 6.16 -8.15
N SER A 702 -22.23 4.87 -8.49
CA SER A 702 -21.40 4.32 -9.57
C SER A 702 -22.09 4.16 -10.93
N CYS A 703 -23.42 4.07 -11.00
CA CYS A 703 -24.15 3.81 -12.25
C CYS A 703 -24.51 5.07 -13.06
N GLU A 704 -24.89 4.87 -14.32
CA GLU A 704 -25.43 5.88 -15.23
C GLU A 704 -26.67 6.59 -14.62
N ASP A 705 -26.81 7.91 -14.79
CA ASP A 705 -27.74 8.73 -14.00
C ASP A 705 -29.23 8.31 -14.10
N GLY A 706 -29.67 7.80 -15.25
CA GLY A 706 -31.01 7.24 -15.40
C GLY A 706 -31.25 6.00 -14.54
N ILE A 707 -30.23 5.14 -14.43
CA ILE A 707 -30.25 3.93 -13.60
C ILE A 707 -30.17 4.32 -12.12
N ALA A 708 -29.26 5.23 -11.76
CA ALA A 708 -29.12 5.74 -10.40
C ALA A 708 -30.41 6.40 -9.88
N ASN A 709 -31.14 7.13 -10.73
CA ASN A 709 -32.44 7.71 -10.35
C ASN A 709 -33.52 6.63 -10.17
N SER A 710 -33.57 5.60 -11.03
CA SER A 710 -34.51 4.48 -10.89
C SER A 710 -34.25 3.65 -9.62
N LEU A 711 -32.98 3.37 -9.32
CA LEU A 711 -32.54 2.72 -8.08
C LEU A 711 -32.91 3.56 -6.86
N ARG A 712 -32.66 4.88 -6.88
CA ARG A 712 -33.03 5.79 -5.78
C ARG A 712 -34.54 5.79 -5.51
N GLN A 713 -35.37 5.75 -6.56
CA GLN A 713 -36.82 5.68 -6.42
C GLN A 713 -37.28 4.35 -5.81
N LYS A 714 -36.80 3.20 -6.32
CA LYS A 714 -37.15 1.88 -5.77
C LYS A 714 -36.65 1.71 -4.34
N HIS A 715 -35.40 2.06 -4.08
CA HIS A 715 -34.79 1.98 -2.75
C HIS A 715 -35.52 2.86 -1.74
N GLY A 716 -35.83 4.12 -2.11
CA GLY A 716 -36.58 5.03 -1.23
C GLY A 716 -37.94 4.48 -0.82
N ASN A 717 -38.72 3.92 -1.78
CA ASN A 717 -40.01 3.29 -1.48
C ASN A 717 -39.87 2.09 -0.53
N LEU A 718 -38.88 1.22 -0.75
CA LEU A 718 -38.64 0.05 0.11
C LEU A 718 -38.16 0.45 1.52
N SER A 719 -37.26 1.44 1.63
CA SER A 719 -36.77 1.96 2.92
C SER A 719 -37.89 2.64 3.70
N GLU A 720 -38.69 3.50 3.06
CA GLU A 720 -39.78 4.21 3.73
C GLU A 720 -40.88 3.25 4.23
N ARG A 721 -41.24 2.23 3.44
CA ARG A 721 -42.15 1.17 3.89
C ARG A 721 -41.56 0.38 5.06
N PHE A 722 -40.28 0.00 4.98
CA PHE A 722 -39.61 -0.73 6.05
C PHE A 722 -39.51 0.09 7.35
N GLU A 723 -39.12 1.37 7.29
CA GLU A 723 -39.03 2.24 8.47
C GLU A 723 -40.39 2.44 9.15
N ARG A 724 -41.45 2.71 8.37
CA ARG A 724 -42.83 2.82 8.89
C ARG A 724 -43.32 1.52 9.54
N LEU A 725 -42.96 0.37 8.97
CA LEU A 725 -43.31 -0.94 9.54
C LEU A 725 -42.50 -1.24 10.80
N PHE A 726 -41.17 -1.07 10.74
CA PHE A 726 -40.25 -1.31 11.84
C PHE A 726 -40.55 -0.43 13.06
N ALA A 727 -40.99 0.82 12.87
CA ALA A 727 -41.46 1.68 13.95
C ALA A 727 -42.63 1.06 14.75
N ASN A 728 -43.52 0.32 14.08
CA ASN A 728 -44.65 -0.37 14.70
C ASN A 728 -44.30 -1.79 15.19
N THR A 729 -43.28 -2.45 14.63
CA THR A 729 -42.90 -3.83 14.98
C THR A 729 -41.67 -3.94 15.89
N LYS A 730 -41.02 -2.83 16.26
CA LYS A 730 -39.80 -2.81 17.09
C LYS A 730 -39.93 -3.58 18.41
N GLN A 731 -41.13 -3.59 19.01
CA GLN A 731 -41.41 -4.37 20.23
C GLN A 731 -41.19 -5.89 20.05
N TYR A 732 -41.33 -6.40 18.82
CA TYR A 732 -41.10 -7.81 18.48
C TYR A 732 -39.62 -8.15 18.21
N MET A 733 -38.66 -7.23 18.41
CA MET A 733 -37.22 -7.55 18.33
C MET A 733 -36.78 -8.65 19.31
N HIS A 734 -37.51 -8.85 20.41
CA HIS A 734 -37.31 -9.94 21.38
C HIS A 734 -38.39 -11.04 21.27
N ALA A 735 -39.21 -11.05 20.22
CA ALA A 735 -40.27 -12.05 20.06
C ALA A 735 -39.71 -13.48 20.02
N GLY A 736 -38.58 -13.71 19.34
CA GLY A 736 -37.88 -15.00 19.36
C GLY A 736 -37.40 -15.42 20.76
N ASP A 737 -36.95 -14.47 21.58
CA ASP A 737 -36.56 -14.71 22.98
C ASP A 737 -37.77 -15.08 23.84
N ILE A 738 -38.88 -14.35 23.70
CA ILE A 738 -40.14 -14.59 24.43
C ILE A 738 -40.75 -15.93 24.03
N ILE A 739 -40.80 -16.26 22.72
CA ILE A 739 -41.30 -17.55 22.21
C ILE A 739 -40.43 -18.70 22.73
N ARG A 740 -39.10 -18.55 22.71
CA ARG A 740 -38.15 -19.51 23.29
C ARG A 740 -38.39 -19.70 24.79
N ALA A 741 -38.45 -18.63 25.57
CA ALA A 741 -38.67 -18.69 27.01
C ALA A 741 -40.03 -19.30 27.38
N ARG A 742 -41.12 -18.97 26.65
CA ARG A 742 -42.44 -19.62 26.79
C ARG A 742 -42.34 -21.14 26.55
N LYS A 743 -41.61 -21.56 25.51
CA LYS A 743 -41.41 -22.97 25.15
C LYS A 743 -40.56 -23.73 26.18
N GLU A 744 -39.48 -23.11 26.67
CA GLU A 744 -38.60 -23.67 27.71
C GLU A 744 -39.33 -23.81 29.06
N TYR A 745 -40.06 -22.77 29.49
CA TYR A 745 -40.92 -22.87 30.68
C TYR A 745 -41.91 -24.03 30.55
N LYS A 746 -42.60 -24.12 29.40
CA LYS A 746 -43.60 -25.18 29.15
C LYS A 746 -42.96 -26.57 29.18
N SER A 747 -41.83 -26.77 28.49
CA SER A 747 -41.14 -28.06 28.47
C SER A 747 -40.62 -28.47 29.86
N GLY A 748 -40.06 -27.51 30.62
CA GLY A 748 -39.52 -27.80 31.94
C GLY A 748 -40.59 -28.04 33.01
N ILE A 749 -41.72 -27.31 32.98
CA ILE A 749 -42.84 -27.58 33.89
C ILE A 749 -43.53 -28.90 33.54
N GLU A 750 -43.68 -29.24 32.25
CA GLU A 750 -44.23 -30.54 31.81
C GLU A 750 -43.34 -31.73 32.22
N GLN A 751 -42.02 -31.58 32.18
CA GLN A 751 -41.07 -32.59 32.69
C GLN A 751 -41.17 -32.74 34.22
N LEU A 752 -41.13 -31.62 34.96
CA LEU A 752 -41.24 -31.64 36.42
C LEU A 752 -42.58 -32.25 36.88
N SER A 753 -43.71 -31.88 36.27
CA SER A 753 -45.02 -32.46 36.58
C SER A 753 -45.12 -33.96 36.27
N GLN A 754 -44.39 -34.47 35.27
CA GLN A 754 -44.32 -35.90 35.00
C GLN A 754 -43.52 -36.64 36.07
N TRP A 755 -42.37 -36.09 36.47
CA TRP A 755 -41.54 -36.66 37.54
C TRP A 755 -42.26 -36.64 38.90
N LEU A 756 -42.88 -35.51 39.28
CA LEU A 756 -43.61 -35.39 40.54
C LEU A 756 -44.77 -36.39 40.64
N ARG A 757 -45.57 -36.57 39.58
CA ARG A 757 -46.64 -37.58 39.55
C ARG A 757 -46.11 -39.01 39.65
N HIS A 758 -44.96 -39.30 39.03
CA HIS A 758 -44.34 -40.62 39.14
C HIS A 758 -43.83 -40.87 40.56
N ALA A 759 -43.18 -39.88 41.19
CA ALA A 759 -42.69 -39.98 42.56
C ALA A 759 -43.83 -40.09 43.59
N GLU A 760 -44.92 -39.33 43.42
CA GLU A 760 -46.16 -39.48 44.21
C GLU A 760 -46.74 -40.90 44.03
N GLN A 761 -46.87 -41.39 42.79
CA GLN A 761 -47.38 -42.73 42.51
C GLN A 761 -46.53 -43.85 43.15
N VAL A 762 -45.21 -43.72 43.18
CA VAL A 762 -44.31 -44.69 43.85
C VAL A 762 -44.48 -44.62 45.36
N LEU A 763 -44.50 -43.43 45.96
CA LEU A 763 -44.66 -43.25 47.42
C LEU A 763 -46.03 -43.72 47.95
N GLU A 764 -47.08 -43.61 47.14
CA GLU A 764 -48.42 -44.11 47.42
C GLU A 764 -48.61 -45.60 47.08
N GLN A 765 -47.65 -46.26 46.41
CA GLN A 765 -47.79 -47.66 46.00
C GLN A 765 -47.83 -48.60 47.22
N ARG A 766 -48.95 -49.31 47.39
CA ARG A 766 -49.10 -50.34 48.43
C ARG A 766 -48.11 -51.49 48.22
N GLN A 767 -47.30 -51.79 49.23
CA GLN A 767 -46.28 -52.84 49.20
C GLN A 767 -46.72 -54.07 49.99
N MET A 768 -46.31 -55.26 49.54
CA MET A 768 -46.52 -56.53 50.24
C MET A 768 -45.18 -56.99 50.84
N LEU A 769 -45.14 -57.34 52.13
CA LEU A 769 -43.97 -57.96 52.76
C LEU A 769 -43.88 -59.46 52.46
N GLY A 770 -44.05 -59.81 51.18
CA GLY A 770 -44.13 -61.19 50.70
C GLY A 770 -42.77 -61.87 50.61
N ASN A 771 -41.75 -61.17 50.13
CA ASN A 771 -40.37 -61.66 50.08
C ASN A 771 -39.32 -60.52 50.08
N THR A 772 -38.06 -60.88 50.36
CA THR A 772 -36.89 -59.98 50.28
C THR A 772 -36.82 -59.22 48.94
N GLN A 773 -37.06 -59.89 47.80
CA GLN A 773 -36.92 -59.31 46.46
C GLN A 773 -37.87 -58.12 46.21
N GLN A 774 -39.09 -58.16 46.73
CA GLN A 774 -40.05 -57.06 46.64
C GLN A 774 -39.59 -55.84 47.45
N ILE A 775 -39.03 -56.06 48.65
CA ILE A 775 -38.46 -55.02 49.50
C ILE A 775 -37.23 -54.40 48.84
N THR A 776 -36.32 -55.23 48.28
CA THR A 776 -35.15 -54.76 47.53
C THR A 776 -35.56 -53.86 46.37
N LYS A 777 -36.47 -54.32 45.50
CA LYS A 777 -36.87 -53.57 44.31
C LYS A 777 -37.50 -52.21 44.66
N TYR A 778 -38.41 -52.16 45.64
CA TYR A 778 -38.99 -50.89 46.05
C TYR A 778 -37.95 -49.97 46.73
N GLY A 779 -36.96 -50.55 47.42
CA GLY A 779 -35.78 -49.81 47.90
C GLY A 779 -34.94 -49.22 46.76
N GLU A 780 -34.75 -49.95 45.66
CA GLU A 780 -34.07 -49.47 44.45
C GLU A 780 -34.86 -48.35 43.76
N ASP A 781 -36.18 -48.50 43.61
CA ASP A 781 -37.06 -47.46 43.05
C ASP A 781 -37.03 -46.17 43.91
N LEU A 782 -37.06 -46.28 45.25
CA LEU A 782 -36.88 -45.15 46.16
C LEU A 782 -35.46 -44.53 46.11
N GLN A 783 -34.43 -45.36 45.98
CA GLN A 783 -33.03 -44.91 45.89
C GLN A 783 -32.76 -44.17 44.56
N LYS A 784 -33.41 -44.59 43.48
CA LYS A 784 -33.41 -43.89 42.20
C LYS A 784 -34.10 -42.53 42.32
N LEU A 785 -35.32 -42.47 42.86
CA LEU A 785 -36.01 -41.20 43.10
C LEU A 785 -35.18 -40.26 43.98
N ALA A 786 -34.48 -40.80 45.00
CA ALA A 786 -33.59 -40.01 45.85
C ALA A 786 -32.43 -39.37 45.06
N SER A 787 -31.85 -40.06 44.08
CA SER A 787 -30.81 -39.48 43.21
C SER A 787 -31.32 -38.44 42.21
N GLU A 788 -32.60 -38.49 41.84
CA GLU A 788 -33.21 -37.56 40.87
C GLU A 788 -33.72 -36.25 41.51
N ILE A 789 -33.70 -36.13 42.85
CA ILE A 789 -34.18 -34.94 43.59
C ILE A 789 -33.42 -33.67 43.21
N ASP A 790 -32.09 -33.71 43.23
CA ASP A 790 -31.26 -32.49 43.08
C ASP A 790 -31.35 -31.93 41.66
N ASP A 791 -31.37 -32.80 40.65
CA ASP A 791 -31.62 -32.46 39.24
C ASP A 791 -33.01 -31.82 39.05
N ASN A 792 -34.05 -32.38 39.68
CA ASN A 792 -35.40 -31.82 39.63
C ASN A 792 -35.53 -30.48 40.40
N GLU A 793 -34.75 -30.28 41.47
CA GLU A 793 -34.62 -28.98 42.10
C GLU A 793 -33.93 -27.94 41.19
N GLU A 794 -32.90 -28.32 40.43
CA GLU A 794 -32.27 -27.42 39.44
C GLU A 794 -33.18 -27.13 38.24
N LEU A 795 -33.95 -28.13 37.78
CA LEU A 795 -35.01 -27.94 36.80
C LEU A 795 -36.05 -26.92 37.31
N PHE A 796 -36.53 -27.07 38.56
CA PHE A 796 -37.44 -26.09 39.16
C PHE A 796 -36.83 -24.68 39.28
N LYS A 797 -35.55 -24.57 39.70
CA LYS A 797 -34.83 -23.28 39.77
C LYS A 797 -34.74 -22.62 38.38
N THR A 798 -34.55 -23.40 37.33
CA THR A 798 -34.47 -22.94 35.93
C THR A 798 -35.84 -22.52 35.39
N VAL A 799 -36.87 -23.34 35.56
CA VAL A 799 -38.27 -23.02 35.17
C VAL A 799 -38.76 -21.76 35.89
N SER A 800 -38.43 -21.59 37.17
CA SER A 800 -38.74 -20.40 37.96
C SER A 800 -38.03 -19.14 37.45
N ARG A 801 -36.76 -19.24 37.03
CA ARG A 801 -36.02 -18.12 36.40
C ARG A 801 -36.62 -17.73 35.05
N ASN A 802 -36.95 -18.71 34.21
CA ASN A 802 -37.58 -18.46 32.91
C ASN A 802 -38.98 -17.85 33.07
N PHE A 803 -39.75 -18.28 34.08
CA PHE A 803 -41.01 -17.64 34.44
C PHE A 803 -40.80 -16.17 34.86
N GLN A 804 -39.83 -15.88 35.73
CA GLN A 804 -39.55 -14.51 36.19
C GLN A 804 -39.21 -13.55 35.05
N GLY A 805 -38.51 -13.99 34.01
CA GLY A 805 -38.27 -13.21 32.80
C GLY A 805 -39.57 -12.86 32.07
N LEU A 806 -40.47 -13.83 31.91
CA LEU A 806 -41.74 -13.68 31.19
C LEU A 806 -42.79 -12.80 31.89
N ILE A 807 -42.64 -12.46 33.18
CA ILE A 807 -43.65 -11.69 33.94
C ILE A 807 -43.95 -10.31 33.33
N GLN A 808 -42.99 -9.70 32.63
CA GLN A 808 -43.17 -8.37 32.03
C GLN A 808 -43.86 -8.42 30.65
N ASP A 809 -43.79 -9.57 29.96
CA ASP A 809 -44.23 -9.77 28.58
C ASP A 809 -45.51 -10.64 28.46
N LEU A 810 -46.21 -10.84 29.58
CA LEU A 810 -47.42 -11.66 29.68
C LEU A 810 -48.60 -10.89 30.28
N PRO A 811 -49.84 -11.17 29.83
CA PRO A 811 -51.03 -10.62 30.47
C PRO A 811 -51.18 -11.21 31.88
N ARG A 812 -51.64 -10.38 32.84
CA ARG A 812 -51.74 -10.76 34.27
C ARG A 812 -52.47 -12.08 34.51
N GLU A 813 -53.54 -12.35 33.76
CA GLU A 813 -54.33 -13.58 33.92
C GLU A 813 -53.54 -14.86 33.56
N GLU A 814 -52.52 -14.78 32.69
CA GLU A 814 -51.61 -15.89 32.40
C GLU A 814 -50.50 -16.00 33.45
N VAL A 815 -49.95 -14.86 33.89
CA VAL A 815 -48.98 -14.80 35.00
C VAL A 815 -49.57 -15.44 36.26
N ASP A 816 -50.82 -15.14 36.61
CA ASP A 816 -51.52 -15.71 37.77
C ASP A 816 -51.72 -17.24 37.63
N LYS A 817 -52.07 -17.73 36.43
CA LYS A 817 -52.21 -19.18 36.15
C LYS A 817 -50.87 -19.92 36.27
N MET A 818 -49.81 -19.37 35.65
CA MET A 818 -48.46 -19.94 35.67
C MET A 818 -47.85 -19.90 37.08
N MET A 819 -48.06 -18.83 37.84
CA MET A 819 -47.64 -18.71 39.24
C MET A 819 -48.35 -19.71 40.14
N LYS A 820 -49.66 -19.94 39.92
CA LYS A 820 -50.43 -20.94 40.67
C LYS A 820 -49.90 -22.36 40.42
N LEU A 821 -49.62 -22.73 39.17
CA LEU A 821 -48.99 -24.01 38.82
C LEU A 821 -47.60 -24.14 39.45
N LEU A 822 -46.71 -23.16 39.23
CA LEU A 822 -45.35 -23.17 39.77
C LEU A 822 -45.32 -23.30 41.30
N LYS A 823 -46.31 -22.71 42.01
CA LYS A 823 -46.49 -22.90 43.45
C LYS A 823 -46.90 -24.34 43.80
N GLN A 824 -47.86 -24.93 43.08
CA GLN A 824 -48.34 -26.29 43.32
C GLN A 824 -47.21 -27.33 43.13
N GLU A 825 -46.47 -27.26 42.02
CA GLU A 825 -45.36 -28.18 41.76
C GLU A 825 -44.26 -28.07 42.83
N LYS A 826 -43.99 -26.85 43.32
CA LYS A 826 -43.05 -26.61 44.43
C LYS A 826 -43.51 -27.28 45.73
N GLU A 827 -44.81 -27.24 46.03
CA GLU A 827 -45.38 -27.84 47.25
C GLU A 827 -45.32 -29.37 47.21
N SER A 828 -45.51 -30.00 46.04
CA SER A 828 -45.28 -31.44 45.86
C SER A 828 -43.79 -31.82 45.89
N LEU A 829 -42.91 -31.06 45.23
CA LEU A 829 -41.45 -31.31 45.26
C LEU A 829 -40.88 -31.31 46.69
N VAL A 830 -41.27 -30.32 47.51
CA VAL A 830 -40.84 -30.23 48.92
C VAL A 830 -41.41 -31.38 49.77
N ARG A 831 -42.64 -31.83 49.48
CA ARG A 831 -43.30 -32.97 50.16
C ARG A 831 -42.57 -34.28 49.87
N ILE A 832 -42.33 -34.58 48.59
CA ILE A 832 -41.64 -35.78 48.11
C ILE A 832 -40.23 -35.85 48.70
N ARG A 833 -39.47 -34.76 48.62
CA ARG A 833 -38.11 -34.63 49.20
C ARG A 833 -38.07 -34.92 50.70
N ALA A 834 -39.11 -34.58 51.44
CA ALA A 834 -39.19 -34.85 52.88
C ALA A 834 -39.58 -36.30 53.20
N GLN A 835 -40.33 -36.98 52.33
CA GLN A 835 -40.81 -38.35 52.55
C GLN A 835 -39.79 -39.43 52.15
N ILE A 836 -39.06 -39.24 51.05
CA ILE A 836 -38.13 -40.25 50.49
C ILE A 836 -37.09 -40.74 51.53
N PRO A 837 -36.36 -39.88 52.27
CA PRO A 837 -35.34 -40.35 53.22
C PRO A 837 -35.92 -41.19 54.37
N ALA A 838 -37.14 -40.87 54.83
CA ALA A 838 -37.81 -41.61 55.89
C ALA A 838 -38.29 -42.99 55.40
N LYS A 839 -38.90 -43.05 54.20
CA LYS A 839 -39.32 -44.31 53.56
C LYS A 839 -38.10 -45.20 53.23
N LEU A 840 -37.01 -44.62 52.73
CA LEU A 840 -35.79 -45.35 52.38
C LEU A 840 -35.12 -45.96 53.64
N HIS A 841 -35.03 -45.20 54.74
CA HIS A 841 -34.54 -45.73 56.02
C HIS A 841 -35.42 -46.87 56.56
N LEU A 842 -36.74 -46.72 56.50
CA LEU A 842 -37.69 -47.76 56.89
C LEU A 842 -37.50 -49.03 56.07
N PHE A 843 -37.48 -48.94 54.73
CA PHE A 843 -37.34 -50.12 53.87
C PHE A 843 -35.96 -50.79 53.99
N HIS A 844 -34.88 -50.03 54.25
CA HIS A 844 -33.58 -50.62 54.58
C HIS A 844 -33.62 -51.39 55.92
N GLN A 845 -34.31 -50.87 56.94
CA GLN A 845 -34.51 -51.60 58.20
C GLN A 845 -35.34 -52.88 58.01
N LEU A 846 -36.41 -52.81 57.20
CA LEU A 846 -37.28 -53.95 56.91
C LEU A 846 -36.57 -55.03 56.10
N LEU A 847 -35.71 -54.67 55.15
CA LEU A 847 -34.91 -55.61 54.37
C LEU A 847 -34.03 -56.49 55.29
N ILE A 848 -33.26 -55.87 56.18
CA ILE A 848 -32.38 -56.57 57.14
C ILE A 848 -33.18 -57.52 58.06
N GLN A 849 -34.39 -57.10 58.47
CA GLN A 849 -35.25 -57.93 59.30
C GLN A 849 -35.87 -59.10 58.51
N GLN A 850 -36.29 -58.87 57.27
CA GLN A 850 -36.84 -59.90 56.39
C GLN A 850 -35.78 -60.92 55.95
N GLU A 851 -34.58 -60.51 55.56
CA GLU A 851 -33.48 -61.41 55.22
C GLU A 851 -33.12 -62.34 56.39
N SER A 852 -33.04 -61.77 57.60
CA SER A 852 -32.86 -62.56 58.83
C SER A 852 -34.02 -63.53 59.06
N LEU A 853 -35.27 -63.10 58.83
CA LEU A 853 -36.45 -63.94 58.98
C LEU A 853 -36.43 -65.11 57.99
N GLU A 854 -36.28 -64.83 56.69
CA GLU A 854 -36.26 -65.83 55.61
C GLU A 854 -35.12 -66.84 55.76
N ALA A 855 -33.91 -66.40 56.12
CA ALA A 855 -32.78 -67.30 56.37
C ALA A 855 -33.09 -68.29 57.51
N GLY A 856 -33.68 -67.79 58.61
CA GLY A 856 -34.09 -68.63 59.73
C GLY A 856 -35.26 -69.55 59.41
N GLN A 857 -36.27 -69.04 58.68
CA GLN A 857 -37.39 -69.83 58.21
C GLN A 857 -36.92 -70.97 57.30
N LYS A 858 -36.00 -70.72 56.37
CA LYS A 858 -35.43 -71.72 55.45
C LYS A 858 -34.68 -72.83 56.20
N GLU A 859 -33.88 -72.48 57.20
CA GLU A 859 -33.15 -73.45 58.02
C GLU A 859 -34.10 -74.34 58.83
N ILE A 860 -35.11 -73.75 59.48
CA ILE A 860 -36.13 -74.50 60.24
C ILE A 860 -36.96 -75.38 59.31
N HIS A 861 -37.35 -74.88 58.12
CA HIS A 861 -38.06 -75.70 57.12
C HIS A 861 -37.25 -76.91 56.66
N GLN A 862 -35.94 -76.76 56.43
CA GLN A 862 -35.08 -77.89 56.08
C GLN A 862 -35.04 -78.92 57.21
N TRP A 863 -34.81 -78.48 58.46
CA TRP A 863 -34.80 -79.39 59.60
C TRP A 863 -36.14 -80.11 59.81
N LEU A 864 -37.28 -79.42 59.58
CA LEU A 864 -38.61 -80.04 59.64
C LEU A 864 -38.85 -81.04 58.50
N ASN A 865 -38.37 -80.78 57.29
CA ASN A 865 -38.42 -81.75 56.18
C ASN A 865 -37.60 -83.01 56.54
N ASP A 866 -36.39 -82.84 57.08
CA ASP A 866 -35.52 -83.94 57.49
C ASP A 866 -36.13 -84.73 58.66
N ALA A 867 -36.76 -84.03 59.61
CA ALA A 867 -37.47 -84.62 60.75
C ALA A 867 -38.69 -85.45 60.30
N GLU A 868 -39.56 -84.90 59.46
CA GLU A 868 -40.73 -85.60 58.91
C GLU A 868 -40.31 -86.83 58.08
N THR A 869 -39.22 -86.70 57.32
CA THR A 869 -38.63 -87.83 56.57
C THR A 869 -38.19 -88.93 57.53
N LEU A 870 -37.42 -88.60 58.57
CA LEU A 870 -36.99 -89.57 59.59
C LEU A 870 -38.18 -90.27 60.29
N LEU A 871 -39.18 -89.48 60.72
CA LEU A 871 -40.39 -90.02 61.37
C LEU A 871 -41.21 -90.92 60.43
N SER A 872 -41.16 -90.69 59.12
CA SER A 872 -41.80 -91.56 58.12
C SER A 872 -41.06 -92.88 57.88
N THR A 873 -39.75 -92.93 58.16
CA THR A 873 -38.93 -94.15 57.98
C THR A 873 -38.97 -95.12 59.16
N HIS A 874 -39.47 -94.69 60.33
CA HIS A 874 -39.53 -95.53 61.53
C HIS A 874 -40.48 -96.72 61.36
N ALA A 875 -39.97 -97.93 61.64
CA ALA A 875 -40.73 -99.17 61.63
C ALA A 875 -40.45 -100.00 62.90
N LEU A 876 -41.48 -100.68 63.43
CA LEU A 876 -41.37 -101.54 64.62
C LEU A 876 -40.98 -103.00 64.28
N SER A 877 -40.33 -103.19 63.13
CA SER A 877 -39.96 -104.48 62.53
C SER A 877 -38.44 -104.57 62.33
N GLY A 878 -37.84 -105.73 62.61
CA GLY A 878 -36.40 -105.96 62.46
C GLY A 878 -35.72 -106.60 63.68
N GLY A 879 -36.46 -106.80 64.78
CA GLY A 879 -35.95 -107.37 66.01
C GLY A 879 -35.31 -106.34 66.95
N ARG A 880 -34.72 -106.82 68.05
CA ARG A 880 -34.20 -106.00 69.16
C ARG A 880 -33.20 -104.95 68.70
N ASP A 881 -32.17 -105.36 67.96
CA ASP A 881 -31.02 -104.50 67.66
C ASP A 881 -31.42 -103.40 66.66
N ALA A 882 -32.25 -103.72 65.67
CA ALA A 882 -32.83 -102.74 64.75
C ALA A 882 -33.66 -101.67 65.49
N ILE A 883 -34.49 -102.06 66.47
CA ILE A 883 -35.30 -101.11 67.27
C ILE A 883 -34.42 -100.28 68.20
N SER A 884 -33.33 -100.85 68.73
CA SER A 884 -32.33 -100.11 69.51
C SER A 884 -31.60 -99.07 68.67
N ASP A 885 -31.17 -99.43 67.46
CA ASP A 885 -30.53 -98.51 66.52
C ASP A 885 -31.49 -97.41 66.05
N GLU A 886 -32.75 -97.74 65.78
CA GLU A 886 -33.76 -96.77 65.36
C GLU A 886 -34.10 -95.76 66.47
N LEU A 887 -34.22 -96.23 67.72
CA LEU A 887 -34.35 -95.38 68.91
C LEU A 887 -33.13 -94.48 69.12
N ASN A 888 -31.92 -94.99 68.86
CA ASN A 888 -30.69 -94.20 68.93
C ASN A 888 -30.60 -93.13 67.83
N LYS A 889 -30.94 -93.46 66.57
CA LYS A 889 -31.07 -92.48 65.46
C LYS A 889 -32.06 -91.37 65.82
N HIS A 890 -33.24 -91.74 66.31
CA HIS A 890 -34.29 -90.81 66.73
C HIS A 890 -33.76 -89.83 67.79
N LYS A 891 -33.24 -90.34 68.91
CA LYS A 891 -32.68 -89.51 70.00
C LYS A 891 -31.50 -88.64 69.54
N THR A 892 -30.65 -89.15 68.65
CA THR A 892 -29.51 -88.41 68.10
C THR A 892 -29.97 -87.24 67.23
N PHE A 893 -30.97 -87.45 66.37
CA PHE A 893 -31.53 -86.39 65.51
C PHE A 893 -32.29 -85.34 66.34
N PHE A 894 -33.24 -85.77 67.17
CA PHE A 894 -34.10 -84.86 67.94
C PHE A 894 -33.39 -84.19 69.14
N SER A 895 -32.15 -84.58 69.47
CA SER A 895 -31.27 -83.80 70.36
C SER A 895 -31.13 -82.32 69.95
N ARG A 896 -31.23 -82.02 68.65
CA ARG A 896 -31.14 -80.66 68.09
C ARG A 896 -32.41 -79.82 68.28
N THR A 897 -33.50 -80.40 68.79
CA THR A 897 -34.80 -79.71 68.97
C THR A 897 -34.68 -78.42 69.80
N VAL A 898 -33.83 -78.41 70.83
CA VAL A 898 -33.63 -77.23 71.70
C VAL A 898 -33.04 -76.05 70.93
N TYR A 899 -32.11 -76.32 70.00
CA TYR A 899 -31.52 -75.29 69.13
C TYR A 899 -32.58 -74.69 68.19
N TYR A 900 -33.33 -75.54 67.48
CA TYR A 900 -34.34 -75.05 66.54
C TYR A 900 -35.55 -74.39 67.23
N ARG A 901 -35.90 -74.79 68.45
CA ARG A 901 -36.90 -74.08 69.26
C ARG A 901 -36.42 -72.68 69.65
N SER A 902 -35.17 -72.55 70.11
CA SER A 902 -34.58 -71.24 70.43
C SER A 902 -34.43 -70.35 69.18
N MET A 903 -34.09 -70.93 68.03
CA MET A 903 -34.10 -70.23 66.74
C MET A 903 -35.50 -69.73 66.38
N LEU A 904 -36.53 -70.57 66.49
CA LEU A 904 -37.92 -70.21 66.19
C LEU A 904 -38.43 -69.09 67.11
N GLU A 905 -38.17 -69.15 68.41
CA GLU A 905 -38.47 -68.07 69.37
C GLU A 905 -37.76 -66.75 69.00
N SER A 906 -36.48 -66.83 68.63
CA SER A 906 -35.70 -65.67 68.16
C SER A 906 -36.28 -65.05 66.88
N LYS A 907 -36.66 -65.87 65.90
CA LYS A 907 -37.25 -65.40 64.64
C LYS A 907 -38.69 -64.88 64.83
N ASN A 908 -39.49 -65.46 65.73
CA ASN A 908 -40.76 -64.88 66.18
C ASN A 908 -40.56 -63.48 66.78
N LYS A 909 -39.48 -63.24 67.55
CA LYS A 909 -39.15 -61.93 68.10
C LYS A 909 -38.71 -60.92 67.03
N VAL A 910 -37.99 -61.36 66.00
CA VAL A 910 -37.67 -60.52 64.82
C VAL A 910 -38.95 -60.12 64.09
N PHE A 911 -39.84 -61.08 63.81
CA PHE A 911 -41.13 -60.82 63.17
C PHE A 911 -42.00 -59.83 63.98
N GLN A 912 -42.06 -59.98 65.31
CA GLN A 912 -42.77 -59.05 66.20
C GLN A 912 -42.15 -57.64 66.27
N ASN A 913 -40.88 -57.46 65.89
CA ASN A 913 -40.28 -56.13 65.73
C ASN A 913 -40.59 -55.54 64.34
N LEU A 914 -40.59 -56.38 63.30
CA LEU A 914 -40.96 -56.00 61.93
C LEU A 914 -42.39 -55.46 61.85
N LEU A 915 -43.35 -56.13 62.50
CA LEU A 915 -44.72 -55.62 62.64
C LEU A 915 -44.79 -54.24 63.30
N LYS A 916 -43.92 -53.95 64.28
CA LYS A 916 -43.89 -52.65 64.99
C LYS A 916 -43.24 -51.54 64.17
N SER A 917 -42.21 -51.83 63.38
CA SER A 917 -41.64 -50.87 62.42
C SER A 917 -42.67 -50.48 61.34
N VAL A 918 -43.59 -51.38 61.01
CA VAL A 918 -44.60 -51.18 59.94
C VAL A 918 -45.92 -50.57 60.45
N ALA A 919 -46.25 -50.68 61.74
CA ALA A 919 -47.54 -50.27 62.32
C ALA A 919 -47.90 -48.77 62.23
N ALA A 920 -47.09 -47.94 61.56
CA ALA A 920 -47.35 -46.53 61.29
C ALA A 920 -47.50 -46.20 59.78
N ASP A 921 -47.52 -47.21 58.90
CA ASP A 921 -47.53 -47.06 57.44
C ASP A 921 -48.57 -48.01 56.79
N ASP A 922 -49.83 -47.55 56.70
CA ASP A 922 -50.98 -48.33 56.20
C ASP A 922 -50.79 -48.88 54.76
N ASN A 923 -49.82 -48.34 54.02
CA ASN A 923 -49.46 -48.78 52.68
C ASN A 923 -48.65 -50.09 52.65
N ILE A 924 -48.32 -50.71 53.79
CA ILE A 924 -47.53 -51.93 53.85
C ILE A 924 -48.35 -53.12 54.41
N ASP A 925 -48.56 -54.14 53.58
CA ASP A 925 -49.31 -55.34 53.94
C ASP A 925 -48.40 -56.43 54.55
N THR A 926 -48.72 -56.85 55.77
CA THR A 926 -47.99 -57.84 56.58
C THR A 926 -48.64 -59.23 56.58
N SER A 927 -49.80 -59.40 55.94
CA SER A 927 -50.64 -60.60 56.05
C SER A 927 -49.94 -61.89 55.61
N GLN A 928 -49.22 -61.86 54.48
CA GLN A 928 -48.49 -63.02 53.98
C GLN A 928 -47.35 -63.44 54.91
N THR A 929 -46.59 -62.48 55.45
CA THR A 929 -45.49 -62.71 56.38
C THR A 929 -46.01 -63.33 57.69
N ALA A 930 -47.15 -62.83 58.18
CA ALA A 930 -47.84 -63.36 59.35
C ALA A 930 -48.33 -64.80 59.12
N HIS A 931 -48.95 -65.07 57.98
CA HIS A 931 -49.44 -66.41 57.64
C HIS A 931 -48.31 -67.43 57.50
N ASN A 932 -47.21 -67.07 56.83
CA ASN A 932 -46.01 -67.91 56.71
C ASN A 932 -45.41 -68.23 58.09
N MET A 933 -45.35 -67.25 58.99
CA MET A 933 -44.81 -67.45 60.34
C MET A 933 -45.76 -68.29 61.21
N GLN A 934 -47.09 -68.14 61.06
CA GLN A 934 -48.07 -69.00 61.72
C GLN A 934 -47.92 -70.46 61.29
N GLN A 935 -47.92 -70.74 59.98
CA GLN A 935 -47.75 -72.10 59.45
C GLN A 935 -46.46 -72.76 59.96
N LEU A 936 -45.35 -72.02 60.03
CA LEU A 936 -44.08 -72.55 60.53
C LEU A 936 -44.15 -72.94 62.02
N ASN A 937 -44.80 -72.12 62.86
CA ASN A 937 -45.01 -72.46 64.28
C ASN A 937 -45.92 -73.68 64.44
N GLU A 938 -47.00 -73.77 63.67
CA GLU A 938 -47.93 -74.91 63.68
C GLU A 938 -47.25 -76.21 63.24
N ARG A 939 -46.52 -76.18 62.11
CA ARG A 939 -45.75 -77.33 61.60
C ARG A 939 -44.67 -77.77 62.59
N PHE A 940 -43.94 -76.83 63.19
CA PHE A 940 -42.93 -77.14 64.20
C PHE A 940 -43.53 -77.91 65.38
N ASN A 941 -44.63 -77.40 65.95
CA ASN A 941 -45.31 -78.05 67.07
C ASN A 941 -45.83 -79.46 66.71
N TYR A 942 -46.40 -79.63 65.51
CA TYR A 942 -46.84 -80.94 65.01
C TYR A 942 -45.68 -81.95 64.93
N VAL A 943 -44.53 -81.56 64.38
CA VAL A 943 -43.36 -82.44 64.26
C VAL A 943 -42.82 -82.85 65.62
N ILE A 944 -42.76 -81.93 66.60
CA ILE A 944 -42.33 -82.29 67.97
C ILE A 944 -43.32 -83.28 68.61
N GLN A 945 -44.63 -83.03 68.51
CA GLN A 945 -45.64 -83.91 69.10
C GLN A 945 -45.67 -85.31 68.44
N ASN A 946 -45.35 -85.40 67.16
CA ASN A 946 -45.22 -86.66 66.43
C ASN A 946 -43.91 -87.39 66.80
N ALA A 947 -42.82 -86.66 67.01
CA ALA A 947 -41.55 -87.21 67.49
C ALA A 947 -41.69 -87.80 68.91
N GLU A 948 -42.30 -87.07 69.85
CA GLU A 948 -42.55 -87.56 71.22
C GLU A 948 -43.38 -88.86 71.24
N GLN A 949 -44.37 -88.98 70.35
CA GLN A 949 -45.15 -90.23 70.18
C GLN A 949 -44.32 -91.38 69.62
N TRP A 950 -43.45 -91.12 68.64
CA TRP A 950 -42.54 -92.13 68.10
C TRP A 950 -41.46 -92.55 69.10
N GLU A 951 -40.91 -91.61 69.87
CA GLU A 951 -39.99 -91.92 70.96
C GLU A 951 -40.66 -92.82 72.02
N GLN A 952 -41.91 -92.53 72.43
CA GLN A 952 -42.65 -93.40 73.34
C GLN A 952 -42.82 -94.81 72.75
N ARG A 953 -43.29 -94.93 71.51
CA ARG A 953 -43.47 -96.24 70.83
C ARG A 953 -42.17 -97.03 70.68
N LEU A 954 -41.06 -96.37 70.38
CA LEU A 954 -39.75 -97.01 70.23
C LEU A 954 -39.15 -97.42 71.59
N ASN A 955 -39.30 -96.60 72.65
CA ASN A 955 -38.94 -97.02 74.01
C ASN A 955 -39.83 -98.17 74.50
N ASP A 956 -41.13 -98.19 74.19
CA ASP A 956 -42.05 -99.27 74.56
C ASP A 956 -41.75 -100.58 73.82
N ALA A 957 -41.50 -100.51 72.51
CA ALA A 957 -41.06 -101.66 71.73
C ALA A 957 -39.71 -102.20 72.22
N SER A 958 -38.76 -101.32 72.57
CA SER A 958 -37.47 -101.70 73.14
C SER A 958 -37.63 -102.37 74.53
N ARG A 959 -38.46 -101.81 75.41
CA ARG A 959 -38.83 -102.43 76.70
C ARG A 959 -39.51 -103.80 76.50
N GLY A 960 -40.41 -103.91 75.53
CA GLY A 960 -41.08 -105.16 75.15
C GLY A 960 -40.10 -106.22 74.66
N TRP A 961 -39.16 -105.86 73.79
CA TRP A 961 -38.10 -106.78 73.32
C TRP A 961 -37.11 -107.17 74.43
N HIS A 962 -36.81 -106.27 75.36
CA HIS A 962 -36.02 -106.60 76.55
C HIS A 962 -36.74 -107.60 77.46
N ALA A 963 -38.02 -107.38 77.75
CA ALA A 963 -38.83 -108.32 78.54
C ALA A 963 -39.02 -109.66 77.83
N PHE A 964 -39.22 -109.65 76.50
CA PHE A 964 -39.28 -110.87 75.69
C PHE A 964 -37.97 -111.65 75.74
N LYS A 965 -36.81 -111.01 75.53
CA LYS A 965 -35.51 -111.70 75.56
C LYS A 965 -35.14 -112.24 76.94
N GLU A 966 -35.54 -111.57 78.02
CA GLU A 966 -35.32 -112.10 79.37
C GLU A 966 -36.25 -113.27 79.68
N ASN A 967 -37.53 -113.21 79.27
CA ASN A 967 -38.44 -114.35 79.39
C ASN A 967 -38.01 -115.53 78.49
N GLU A 968 -37.50 -115.26 77.28
CA GLU A 968 -36.91 -116.26 76.38
C GLU A 968 -35.68 -116.92 77.02
N ARG A 969 -34.82 -116.15 77.69
CA ARG A 969 -33.68 -116.66 78.47
C ARG A 969 -34.16 -117.57 79.60
N VAL A 970 -35.09 -117.11 80.44
CA VAL A 970 -35.63 -117.88 81.57
C VAL A 970 -36.35 -119.16 81.11
N VAL A 971 -37.13 -119.10 80.04
CA VAL A 971 -37.79 -120.29 79.46
C VAL A 971 -36.79 -121.25 78.82
N SER A 972 -35.70 -120.76 78.21
CA SER A 972 -34.63 -121.60 77.65
C SER A 972 -33.78 -122.28 78.73
N GLU A 973 -33.47 -121.55 79.82
CA GLU A 973 -32.80 -122.08 81.00
C GLU A 973 -33.68 -123.13 81.72
N TRP A 974 -35.01 -122.90 81.78
CA TRP A 974 -35.95 -123.88 82.29
C TRP A 974 -36.10 -125.10 81.36
N LEU A 975 -36.17 -124.91 80.04
CA LEU A 975 -36.25 -126.01 79.07
C LEU A 975 -35.01 -126.90 79.13
N THR A 976 -33.81 -126.32 79.17
CA THR A 976 -32.57 -127.11 79.29
C THR A 976 -32.46 -127.83 80.63
N GLN A 977 -33.00 -127.28 81.73
CA GLN A 977 -33.14 -128.01 83.00
C GLN A 977 -34.19 -129.14 82.95
N ALA A 978 -35.31 -128.92 82.25
CA ALA A 978 -36.34 -129.94 82.08
C ALA A 978 -35.89 -131.08 81.16
N GLU A 979 -35.10 -130.77 80.12
CA GLU A 979 -34.52 -131.75 79.21
C GLU A 979 -33.45 -132.62 79.91
N THR A 980 -32.60 -132.06 80.78
CA THR A 980 -31.69 -132.90 81.58
C THR A 980 -32.46 -133.76 82.58
N MET A 981 -33.52 -133.24 83.22
CA MET A 981 -34.41 -134.02 84.10
C MET A 981 -35.36 -135.02 83.37
N LEU A 982 -35.28 -135.12 82.05
CA LEU A 982 -35.99 -136.13 81.23
C LEU A 982 -35.04 -137.20 80.66
N ILE A 983 -33.75 -137.12 80.97
CA ILE A 983 -32.69 -138.01 80.48
C ILE A 983 -32.07 -138.85 81.62
N GLU A 984 -32.29 -138.47 82.89
CA GLU A 984 -31.95 -139.21 84.12
C GLU A 984 -33.18 -139.92 84.74
#